data_AF-A0A951I646-F1
#
_entry.id   AF-A0A951I646-F1
#
_cell.length_a   1.000
_cell.length_b   1.000
_cell.length_c   1.000
_cell.angle_alpha   90.00
_cell.angle_beta   90.00
_cell.angle_gamma   90.00
#
_symmetry.space_group_name_H-M   'P 1'
#
loop_
_entity.id
_entity.type
_entity.pdbx_description
1 polymer ?
#
loop_
_entity_poly.entity_id
_entity_poly.type
_entity_poly.pdbx_seq_one_letter_code
_entity_poly.pdbx_strand_id
1 'polypeptide(L)'
;GAIVQEAENRDIPHIRLNTQSLVQLGYGVNQQRIQATVTGRTNMIAVDLAGDKDATKKLLGSMGVPVPRGLLIVEEDEIERAVERLGFPVAIKPLDANHGKGITVGLKTLEEVRAAFPLAKKYSRRVIIEQSLTGQDFRALVVDNRLVAVAERIPAHVIGDGEHTLQELIDITNQDPRRGYGHENVLTLIDVDAQTESLLAAHGHTLDTVLPAGEMFCLKTTANISTGGTAIDRTDEVHPFNVTLFERIARIIGLDVAGIDVVAPDITTPLTENGGGIIEVNAAPGFRMHLAPSEGIARNVAEHVIDMLFPPGTPARVPVIAVTGTNGKTTTTRLIAHIVKNSGKNVGFTTTEGIYIGNSLIQPGDNTGPISAQLVLKDPTVEIAVLETARGGIIRAGLGFDRCDIGVVLNVTVDHLGLKDIETIEDMARVKAVVPRAVGRSGYAVLNADDKLVYDMRDDTPGRVALFSMEEENPHIVEHTNDGGIACVFENGYVTLLKGKWKVRVEKVINIPLTYGGRAAFMIQNVLAATLAAFLQNISIEDIRVGLTTFVPSVAQTPGRLNLVEMDNFTVLIDFAHNPAGMEALQRFIAKFPNKVKTGVIGGTGDRRDDDLLLYGRIAAQMFTNIIVREDDDLRGRAPGDSKRLVIEGIRSVNPSLPIREFSNAPEAINHALNHARKGELLVILADNVSRSVELVSKFREQLAPVKVVHEDIPNQN
;
A
#
# COMPACT_ATOMS: atom_id res chain seq x y z
N GLY A 1 8.08 -12.94 7.54
CA GLY A 1 8.57 -12.54 8.87
C GLY A 1 7.42 -12.56 9.84
N ALA A 2 7.63 -12.94 11.11
CA ALA A 2 6.54 -13.31 12.03
C ALA A 2 5.44 -12.24 12.21
N ILE A 3 5.81 -10.96 12.37
CA ILE A 3 4.84 -9.85 12.50
C ILE A 3 3.96 -9.71 11.25
N VAL A 4 4.55 -9.87 10.05
CA VAL A 4 3.80 -9.80 8.79
C VAL A 4 2.84 -10.99 8.66
N GLN A 5 3.29 -12.20 9.04
CA GLN A 5 2.44 -13.39 9.01
C GLN A 5 1.26 -13.26 9.97
N GLU A 6 1.50 -12.73 11.16
CA GLU A 6 0.44 -12.46 12.14
C GLU A 6 -0.53 -11.39 11.64
N ALA A 7 -0.04 -10.35 10.97
CA ALA A 7 -0.89 -9.36 10.31
C ALA A 7 -1.79 -9.99 9.23
N GLU A 8 -1.24 -10.87 8.38
CA GLU A 8 -2.00 -11.61 7.37
C GLU A 8 -3.08 -12.50 7.99
N ASN A 9 -2.76 -13.21 9.09
CA ASN A 9 -3.71 -14.06 9.81
C ASN A 9 -4.91 -13.26 10.34
N ARG A 10 -4.73 -11.96 10.58
CA ARG A 10 -5.76 -11.02 11.05
C ARG A 10 -6.34 -10.15 9.93
N ASP A 11 -6.09 -10.49 8.67
CA ASP A 11 -6.58 -9.76 7.50
C ASP A 11 -6.13 -8.28 7.45
N ILE A 12 -4.96 -8.01 8.03
CA ILE A 12 -4.28 -6.71 7.96
C ILE A 12 -3.39 -6.71 6.71
N PRO A 13 -3.63 -5.83 5.74
CA PRO A 13 -2.82 -5.80 4.53
C PRO A 13 -1.42 -5.29 4.86
N HIS A 14 -0.45 -5.64 4.03
CA HIS A 14 0.91 -5.14 4.18
C HIS A 14 1.52 -4.75 2.84
N ILE A 15 2.49 -3.83 2.88
CA ILE A 15 3.26 -3.43 1.71
C ILE A 15 4.74 -3.34 2.09
N ARG A 16 5.60 -4.05 1.35
CA ARG A 16 7.05 -3.92 1.49
C ARG A 16 7.51 -2.57 0.93
N LEU A 17 8.18 -1.76 1.74
CA LEU A 17 8.60 -0.41 1.34
C LEU A 17 10.05 -0.35 0.86
N ASN A 18 10.91 -1.27 1.30
CA ASN A 18 12.30 -1.35 0.85
C ASN A 18 12.85 -2.79 0.91
N THR A 19 14.12 -2.96 0.57
CA THR A 19 14.82 -4.25 0.72
C THR A 19 15.25 -4.53 2.17
N GLN A 20 15.43 -3.49 3.00
CA GLN A 20 15.93 -3.53 4.39
C GLN A 20 14.86 -3.74 5.48
N SER A 21 13.81 -4.52 5.20
CA SER A 21 12.79 -4.91 6.19
C SER A 21 11.87 -3.81 6.72
N LEU A 22 11.76 -2.68 6.00
CA LEU A 22 10.71 -1.70 6.23
C LEU A 22 9.41 -2.17 5.56
N VAL A 23 8.36 -2.28 6.37
CA VAL A 23 7.03 -2.74 5.97
C VAL A 23 5.98 -1.77 6.49
N GLN A 24 5.02 -1.44 5.64
CA GLN A 24 3.76 -0.82 6.04
C GLN A 24 2.75 -1.92 6.34
N LEU A 25 2.05 -1.80 7.47
CA LEU A 25 0.87 -2.59 7.81
C LEU A 25 -0.35 -1.67 7.73
N GLY A 26 -1.47 -2.14 7.20
CA GLY A 26 -2.67 -1.33 7.00
C GLY A 26 -2.56 -0.29 5.86
N TYR A 27 -3.67 0.41 5.60
CA TYR A 27 -3.80 1.40 4.53
C TYR A 27 -4.26 2.77 5.04
N GLY A 28 -3.92 3.82 4.28
CA GLY A 28 -4.42 5.17 4.52
C GLY A 28 -4.06 5.71 5.90
N VAL A 29 -5.02 6.38 6.54
CA VAL A 29 -4.94 6.86 7.93
C VAL A 29 -4.72 5.77 8.97
N ASN A 30 -5.03 4.51 8.65
CA ASN A 30 -4.93 3.38 9.59
C ASN A 30 -3.56 2.69 9.54
N GLN A 31 -2.65 3.15 8.67
CA GLN A 31 -1.37 2.47 8.48
C GLN A 31 -0.45 2.58 9.71
N GLN A 32 0.33 1.53 9.92
CA GLN A 32 1.46 1.46 10.85
C GLN A 32 2.71 1.07 10.09
N ARG A 33 3.90 1.36 10.63
CA ARG A 33 5.17 0.97 10.03
C ARG A 33 5.99 0.15 11.00
N ILE A 34 6.71 -0.83 10.46
CA ILE A 34 7.70 -1.61 11.20
C ILE A 34 8.98 -1.71 10.37
N GLN A 35 10.12 -1.74 11.05
CA GLN A 35 11.41 -2.11 10.47
C GLN A 35 12.03 -3.22 11.33
N ALA A 36 12.06 -4.43 10.78
CA ALA A 36 12.27 -5.64 11.58
C ALA A 36 11.25 -5.70 12.74
N THR A 37 11.69 -5.52 14.00
CA THR A 37 10.82 -5.50 15.19
C THR A 37 10.65 -4.10 15.81
N VAL A 38 11.35 -3.09 15.29
CA VAL A 38 11.15 -1.68 15.66
C VAL A 38 9.84 -1.20 15.03
N THR A 39 9.00 -0.51 15.79
CA THR A 39 7.71 0.00 15.28
C THR A 39 7.76 1.51 15.05
N GLY A 40 6.79 2.04 14.30
CA GLY A 40 6.62 3.47 14.10
C GLY A 40 6.26 4.24 15.39
N ARG A 41 5.94 3.54 16.49
CA ARG A 41 5.71 4.15 17.82
C ARG A 41 6.99 4.26 18.64
N THR A 42 8.03 3.49 18.30
CA THR A 42 9.32 3.55 18.99
C THR A 42 9.96 4.92 18.74
N ASN A 43 10.26 5.67 19.80
CA ASN A 43 10.89 6.98 19.65
C ASN A 43 12.41 6.84 19.43
N MET A 44 12.99 7.75 18.65
CA MET A 44 14.42 7.70 18.27
C MET A 44 15.35 7.77 19.49
N ILE A 45 15.00 8.58 20.50
CA ILE A 45 15.81 8.75 21.72
C ILE A 45 15.98 7.40 22.45
N ALA A 46 14.91 6.61 22.52
CA ALA A 46 14.93 5.29 23.14
C ALA A 46 15.80 4.28 22.37
N VAL A 47 15.78 4.34 21.03
CA VAL A 47 16.64 3.50 20.19
C VAL A 47 18.11 3.84 20.38
N ASP A 48 18.46 5.13 20.35
CA ASP A 48 19.83 5.61 20.56
C ASP A 48 20.32 5.27 21.97
N LEU A 49 19.48 5.49 22.97
CA LEU A 49 19.79 5.15 24.36
C LEU A 49 20.05 3.66 24.53
N ALA A 50 19.19 2.79 23.96
CA ALA A 50 19.37 1.34 23.99
C ALA A 50 20.64 0.88 23.26
N GLY A 51 21.02 1.56 22.17
CA GLY A 51 22.26 1.29 21.44
C GLY A 51 23.54 1.66 22.22
N ASP A 52 23.45 2.59 23.18
CA ASP A 52 24.55 2.97 24.07
C ASP A 52 24.51 2.17 25.38
N LYS A 53 25.39 1.17 25.47
CA LYS A 53 25.47 0.26 26.63
C LYS A 53 25.84 0.99 27.92
N ASP A 54 26.68 2.01 27.86
CA ASP A 54 27.12 2.77 29.04
C ASP A 54 26.01 3.70 29.53
N ALA A 55 25.38 4.43 28.61
CA ALA A 55 24.25 5.31 28.94
C ALA A 55 23.06 4.51 29.48
N THR A 56 22.70 3.39 28.84
CA THR A 56 21.65 2.48 29.31
C THR A 56 21.95 1.98 30.73
N LYS A 57 23.16 1.46 30.99
CA LYS A 57 23.53 0.96 32.32
C LYS A 57 23.49 2.05 33.39
N LYS A 58 24.04 3.24 33.10
CA LYS A 58 24.01 4.36 34.05
C LYS A 58 22.60 4.78 34.40
N LEU A 59 21.72 4.89 33.41
CA LEU A 59 20.32 5.22 33.63
C LEU A 59 19.62 4.17 34.48
N LEU A 60 19.69 2.90 34.07
CA LEU A 60 19.09 1.77 34.79
C LEU A 60 19.61 1.68 36.23
N GLY A 61 20.93 1.75 36.42
CA GLY A 61 21.57 1.72 37.74
C GLY A 61 21.13 2.89 38.63
N SER A 62 21.03 4.10 38.10
CA SER A 62 20.54 5.28 38.84
C SER A 62 19.08 5.13 39.31
N MET A 63 18.32 4.26 38.65
CA MET A 63 16.92 3.95 38.95
C MET A 63 16.74 2.64 39.74
N GLY A 64 17.83 2.10 40.30
CA GLY A 64 17.81 0.92 41.17
C GLY A 64 17.61 -0.41 40.42
N VAL A 65 17.85 -0.45 39.11
CA VAL A 65 17.87 -1.71 38.35
C VAL A 65 19.25 -2.36 38.51
N PRO A 66 19.34 -3.67 38.80
CA PRO A 66 20.61 -4.36 38.94
C PRO A 66 21.35 -4.40 37.60
N VAL A 67 22.50 -3.75 37.53
CA VAL A 67 23.40 -3.72 36.37
C VAL A 67 24.83 -3.99 36.85
N PRO A 68 25.70 -4.61 36.03
CA PRO A 68 27.10 -4.75 36.39
C PRO A 68 27.72 -3.36 36.54
N ARG A 69 28.38 -3.11 37.67
CA ARG A 69 29.09 -1.85 37.87
C ARG A 69 30.28 -1.82 36.93
N GLY A 70 30.50 -0.69 36.27
CA GLY A 70 31.60 -0.50 35.33
C GLY A 70 32.23 0.88 35.42
N LEU A 71 33.49 0.96 35.05
CA LEU A 71 34.27 2.17 34.96
C LEU A 71 34.87 2.27 33.56
N LEU A 72 34.71 3.44 32.96
CA LEU A 72 35.33 3.74 31.68
C LEU A 72 36.76 4.20 31.92
N ILE A 73 37.68 3.56 31.21
CA ILE A 73 39.11 3.83 31.27
C ILE A 73 39.63 4.10 29.86
N VAL A 74 40.54 5.06 29.78
CA VAL A 74 41.23 5.44 28.55
C VAL A 74 42.67 4.98 28.63
N GLU A 75 43.33 5.12 29.78
CA GLU A 75 44.75 4.78 29.95
C GLU A 75 44.98 3.58 30.89
N GLU A 76 46.13 2.93 30.73
CA GLU A 76 46.45 1.68 31.43
C GLU A 76 46.68 1.90 32.95
N ASP A 77 47.11 3.09 33.35
CA ASP A 77 47.30 3.48 34.75
C ASP A 77 45.97 3.60 35.52
N GLU A 78 44.84 3.71 34.82
CA GLU A 78 43.51 3.75 35.42
C GLU A 78 43.00 2.34 35.82
N ILE A 79 43.60 1.26 35.31
CA ILE A 79 43.15 -0.13 35.49
C ILE A 79 43.11 -0.52 36.97
N GLU A 80 44.19 -0.24 37.70
CA GLU A 80 44.34 -0.69 39.09
C GLU A 80 43.27 -0.06 39.99
N ARG A 81 43.07 1.25 39.85
CA ARG A 81 41.99 1.99 40.54
C ARG A 81 40.60 1.49 40.15
N ALA A 82 40.40 1.09 38.89
CA ALA A 82 39.13 0.55 38.43
C ALA A 82 38.85 -0.82 39.06
N VAL A 83 39.83 -1.72 39.05
CA VAL A 83 39.72 -3.07 39.62
C VAL A 83 39.54 -3.02 41.14
N GLU A 84 40.26 -2.16 41.86
CA GLU A 84 40.07 -1.95 43.31
C GLU A 84 38.63 -1.56 43.68
N ARG A 85 37.98 -0.76 42.83
CA ARG A 85 36.60 -0.33 43.04
C ARG A 85 35.55 -1.38 42.68
N LEU A 86 35.84 -2.21 41.68
CA LEU A 86 34.89 -3.16 41.11
C LEU A 86 34.96 -4.53 41.81
N GLY A 87 36.15 -4.93 42.24
CA GLY A 87 36.43 -6.28 42.73
C GLY A 87 36.45 -7.32 41.60
N PHE A 88 37.13 -8.45 41.85
CA PHE A 88 37.14 -9.58 40.91
C PHE A 88 35.93 -10.51 41.10
N PRO A 89 35.50 -11.23 40.04
CA PRO A 89 36.02 -11.18 38.67
C PRO A 89 35.50 -9.99 37.86
N VAL A 90 36.31 -9.51 36.90
CA VAL A 90 35.95 -8.42 35.98
C VAL A 90 35.92 -8.88 34.52
N ALA A 91 35.18 -8.15 33.70
CA ALA A 91 35.24 -8.22 32.24
C ALA A 91 35.78 -6.90 31.69
N ILE A 92 36.47 -6.99 30.56
CA ILE A 92 37.00 -5.85 29.83
C ILE A 92 36.44 -5.82 28.40
N LYS A 93 35.93 -4.66 27.98
CA LYS A 93 35.19 -4.52 26.72
C LYS A 93 35.48 -3.16 26.09
N PRO A 94 35.73 -3.07 24.77
CA PRO A 94 35.72 -1.80 24.06
C PRO A 94 34.33 -1.15 24.13
N LEU A 95 34.25 0.19 24.24
CA LEU A 95 32.99 0.91 24.33
C LEU A 95 32.13 0.75 23.06
N ASP A 96 32.76 0.83 21.88
CA ASP A 96 32.07 1.00 20.60
C ASP A 96 32.17 -0.22 19.67
N ALA A 97 32.52 -1.40 20.18
CA ALA A 97 32.66 -2.61 19.36
C ALA A 97 31.45 -3.56 19.47
N ASN A 98 31.04 -4.11 18.31
CA ASN A 98 29.94 -5.05 18.18
C ASN A 98 30.40 -6.51 18.06
N HIS A 99 29.48 -7.46 18.25
CA HIS A 99 29.68 -8.91 18.05
C HIS A 99 30.82 -9.54 18.88
N GLY A 100 31.04 -9.07 20.10
CA GLY A 100 32.02 -9.69 21.01
C GLY A 100 33.49 -9.40 20.71
N LYS A 101 33.80 -8.56 19.71
CA LYS A 101 35.18 -8.21 19.36
C LYS A 101 35.86 -7.45 20.49
N GLY A 102 37.04 -7.93 20.92
CA GLY A 102 37.83 -7.30 21.98
C GLY A 102 37.27 -7.50 23.40
N ILE A 103 36.27 -8.37 23.59
CA ILE A 103 35.70 -8.67 24.90
C ILE A 103 36.49 -9.81 25.55
N THR A 104 36.96 -9.60 26.78
CA THR A 104 37.50 -10.68 27.64
C THR A 104 36.73 -10.70 28.95
N VAL A 105 36.25 -11.86 29.37
CA VAL A 105 35.37 -12.04 30.54
C VAL A 105 36.04 -12.94 31.58
N GLY A 106 35.61 -12.84 32.85
CA GLY A 106 36.07 -13.75 33.91
C GLY A 106 37.50 -13.54 34.38
N LEU A 107 38.06 -12.34 34.21
CA LEU A 107 39.41 -11.98 34.65
C LEU A 107 39.46 -11.94 36.18
N LYS A 108 40.39 -12.67 36.78
CA LYS A 108 40.51 -12.87 38.24
C LYS A 108 41.73 -12.19 38.85
N THR A 109 42.68 -11.75 38.03
CA THR A 109 43.92 -11.11 38.48
C THR A 109 44.21 -9.81 37.74
N LEU A 110 45.00 -8.92 38.35
CA LEU A 110 45.36 -7.64 37.75
C LEU A 110 46.22 -7.84 36.49
N GLU A 111 47.04 -8.89 36.48
CA GLU A 111 47.89 -9.27 35.35
C GLU A 111 47.05 -9.69 34.14
N GLU A 112 46.01 -10.49 34.36
CA GLU A 112 45.06 -10.87 33.30
C GLU A 112 44.35 -9.64 32.72
N VAL A 113 43.94 -8.69 33.57
CA VAL A 113 43.29 -7.44 33.12
C VAL A 113 44.25 -6.56 32.30
N ARG A 114 45.50 -6.40 32.74
CA ARG A 114 46.53 -5.67 31.99
C ARG A 114 46.84 -6.33 30.64
N ALA A 115 46.87 -7.65 30.59
CA ALA A 115 47.08 -8.39 29.34
C ALA A 115 45.90 -8.23 28.35
N ALA A 116 44.67 -8.14 28.87
CA ALA A 116 43.46 -8.02 28.07
C ALA A 116 43.16 -6.59 27.59
N PHE A 117 43.64 -5.55 28.30
CA PHE A 117 43.38 -4.15 27.95
C PHE A 117 43.86 -3.73 26.54
N PRO A 118 45.08 -4.07 26.09
CA PRO A 118 45.52 -3.79 24.73
C PRO A 118 44.66 -4.47 23.67
N LEU A 119 44.10 -5.65 23.96
CA LEU A 119 43.21 -6.37 23.03
C LEU A 119 41.89 -5.62 22.84
N ALA A 120 41.31 -5.10 23.91
CA ALA A 120 40.12 -4.26 23.84
C ALA A 120 40.42 -2.91 23.15
N LYS A 121 41.56 -2.27 23.48
CA LYS A 121 41.95 -0.95 22.96
C LYS A 121 42.24 -0.93 21.44
N LYS A 122 42.51 -2.09 20.83
CA LYS A 122 42.56 -2.24 19.36
C LYS A 122 41.25 -1.88 18.66
N TYR A 123 40.11 -2.02 19.36
CA TYR A 123 38.78 -1.85 18.78
C TYR A 123 38.08 -0.55 19.20
N SER A 124 38.44 0.04 20.35
CA SER A 124 37.98 1.39 20.73
C SER A 124 39.03 2.12 21.55
N ARG A 125 39.05 3.46 21.44
CA ARG A 125 39.88 4.33 22.28
C ARG A 125 39.46 4.31 23.74
N ARG A 126 38.20 3.99 24.03
CA ARG A 126 37.62 3.92 25.37
C ARG A 126 37.27 2.47 25.69
N VAL A 127 37.71 2.00 26.84
CA VAL A 127 37.49 0.63 27.30
C VAL A 127 36.69 0.68 28.60
N ILE A 128 35.75 -0.24 28.79
CA ILE A 128 35.02 -0.41 30.04
C ILE A 128 35.61 -1.63 30.75
N ILE A 129 35.96 -1.45 32.03
CA ILE A 129 36.10 -2.57 32.98
C ILE A 129 34.82 -2.64 33.78
N GLU A 130 34.21 -3.81 33.85
CA GLU A 130 32.97 -4.03 34.61
C GLU A 130 33.00 -5.35 35.37
N GLN A 131 32.15 -5.48 36.39
CA GLN A 131 31.97 -6.74 37.10
C GLN A 131 31.50 -7.85 36.14
N SER A 132 32.13 -9.03 36.21
CA SER A 132 31.63 -10.22 35.53
C SER A 132 30.48 -10.82 36.33
N LEU A 133 29.29 -10.81 35.75
CA LEU A 133 28.16 -11.60 36.26
C LEU A 133 28.36 -13.07 35.90
N THR A 134 27.96 -13.96 36.79
CA THR A 134 28.04 -15.42 36.61
C THR A 134 26.65 -16.02 36.62
N GLY A 135 26.39 -16.95 35.70
CA GLY A 135 25.10 -17.65 35.62
C GLY A 135 24.72 -17.98 34.18
N GLN A 136 23.44 -18.26 34.00
CA GLN A 136 22.80 -18.50 32.71
C GLN A 136 22.50 -17.17 32.01
N ASP A 137 22.43 -17.22 30.68
CA ASP A 137 22.10 -16.08 29.83
C ASP A 137 20.61 -16.14 29.47
N PHE A 138 19.86 -15.09 29.79
CA PHE A 138 18.44 -14.98 29.47
C PHE A 138 18.16 -13.77 28.60
N ARG A 139 17.20 -13.93 27.69
CA ARG A 139 16.58 -12.86 26.93
C ARG A 139 15.12 -12.74 27.35
N ALA A 140 14.78 -11.66 28.03
CA ALA A 140 13.40 -11.27 28.27
C ALA A 140 12.89 -10.40 27.12
N LEU A 141 11.67 -10.64 26.66
CA LEU A 141 10.99 -9.84 25.64
C LEU A 141 9.78 -9.15 26.27
N VAL A 142 9.78 -7.82 26.19
CA VAL A 142 8.69 -6.97 26.63
C VAL A 142 8.05 -6.33 25.40
N VAL A 143 6.73 -6.44 25.28
CA VAL A 143 5.94 -5.80 24.22
C VAL A 143 4.79 -5.06 24.87
N ASP A 144 4.56 -3.81 24.46
CA ASP A 144 3.53 -2.92 25.03
C ASP A 144 3.58 -2.86 26.56
N ASN A 145 4.80 -2.75 27.08
CA ASN A 145 5.08 -2.71 28.53
C ASN A 145 4.65 -3.95 29.33
N ARG A 146 4.45 -5.10 28.64
CA ARG A 146 4.17 -6.40 29.24
C ARG A 146 5.27 -7.39 28.92
N LEU A 147 5.70 -8.18 29.91
CA LEU A 147 6.60 -9.31 29.64
C LEU A 147 5.81 -10.37 28.88
N VAL A 148 6.25 -10.74 27.68
CA VAL A 148 5.56 -11.71 26.82
C VAL A 148 6.31 -13.04 26.69
N ALA A 149 7.63 -13.03 26.85
CA ALA A 149 8.44 -14.24 26.84
C ALA A 149 9.79 -14.04 27.54
N VAL A 150 10.36 -15.12 28.07
CA VAL A 150 11.75 -15.20 28.52
C VAL A 150 12.36 -16.50 27.98
N ALA A 151 13.51 -16.39 27.33
CA ALA A 151 14.25 -17.55 26.85
C ALA A 151 15.64 -17.59 27.49
N GLU A 152 16.01 -18.73 28.05
CA GLU A 152 17.40 -19.05 28.39
C GLU A 152 18.13 -19.37 27.08
N ARG A 153 19.25 -18.72 26.83
CA ARG A 153 20.07 -18.94 25.65
C ARG A 153 21.27 -19.78 26.03
N ILE A 154 21.51 -20.83 25.26
CA ILE A 154 22.66 -21.70 25.44
C ILE A 154 23.63 -21.46 24.29
N PRO A 155 24.93 -21.21 24.56
CA PRO A 155 25.95 -21.15 23.52
C PRO A 155 25.92 -22.37 22.60
N ALA A 156 26.47 -22.20 21.39
CA ALA A 156 26.65 -23.34 20.50
C ALA A 156 27.49 -24.39 21.25
N HIS A 157 27.02 -25.63 21.27
CA HIS A 157 27.63 -26.70 22.04
C HIS A 157 27.42 -28.03 21.34
N VAL A 158 28.21 -29.00 21.77
CA VAL A 158 28.05 -30.42 21.47
C VAL A 158 28.07 -31.21 22.77
N ILE A 159 27.45 -32.39 22.76
CA ILE A 159 27.44 -33.31 23.90
C ILE A 159 28.25 -34.54 23.47
N GLY A 160 29.27 -34.89 24.26
CA GLY A 160 30.08 -36.07 24.03
C GLY A 160 29.23 -37.34 24.09
N ASP A 161 29.51 -38.28 23.21
CA ASP A 161 28.95 -39.64 23.22
C ASP A 161 30.01 -40.70 23.56
N GLY A 162 31.26 -40.29 23.79
CA GLY A 162 32.38 -41.18 24.07
C GLY A 162 32.95 -41.88 22.83
N GLU A 163 32.42 -41.62 21.64
CA GLU A 163 32.80 -42.30 20.39
C GLU A 163 33.29 -41.33 19.31
N HIS A 164 32.56 -40.23 19.08
CA HIS A 164 32.84 -39.28 18.00
C HIS A 164 33.76 -38.14 18.45
N THR A 165 34.58 -37.65 17.52
CA THR A 165 35.39 -36.45 17.70
C THR A 165 34.52 -35.19 17.76
N LEU A 166 35.05 -34.10 18.32
CA LEU A 166 34.37 -32.81 18.37
C LEU A 166 33.94 -32.31 16.98
N GLN A 167 34.76 -32.51 15.94
CA GLN A 167 34.36 -32.17 14.56
C GLN A 167 33.17 -33.01 14.09
N GLU A 168 33.22 -34.33 14.30
CA GLU A 168 32.13 -35.22 13.92
C GLU A 168 30.83 -34.90 14.68
N LEU A 169 30.92 -34.57 15.97
CA LEU A 169 29.76 -34.14 16.77
C LEU A 169 29.17 -32.83 16.26
N ILE A 170 30.00 -31.88 15.80
CA ILE A 170 29.54 -30.65 15.14
C ILE A 170 28.81 -30.99 13.84
N ASP A 171 29.39 -31.86 13.02
CA ASP A 171 28.82 -32.28 11.74
C ASP A 171 27.48 -33.01 11.94
N ILE A 172 27.39 -33.92 12.93
CA ILE A 172 26.15 -34.60 13.34
C ILE A 172 25.12 -33.58 13.83
N THR A 173 25.51 -32.63 14.68
CA THR A 173 24.61 -31.58 15.19
C THR A 173 24.07 -30.71 14.05
N ASN A 174 24.89 -30.45 13.03
CA ASN A 174 24.54 -29.69 11.84
C ASN A 174 23.66 -30.47 10.84
N GLN A 175 23.51 -31.79 10.99
CA GLN A 175 22.55 -32.59 10.20
C GLN A 175 21.09 -32.38 10.63
N ASP A 176 20.82 -31.70 11.75
CA ASP A 176 19.46 -31.31 12.13
C ASP A 176 18.82 -30.47 11.01
N PRO A 177 17.69 -30.91 10.41
CA PRO A 177 17.06 -30.19 9.30
C PRO A 177 16.56 -28.79 9.67
N ARG A 178 16.47 -28.47 10.98
CA ARG A 178 16.16 -27.13 11.48
C ARG A 178 17.35 -26.18 11.40
N ARG A 179 18.59 -26.66 11.19
CA ARG A 179 19.77 -25.81 11.01
C ARG A 179 19.93 -25.40 9.55
N GLY A 180 20.36 -24.17 9.32
CA GLY A 180 20.57 -23.63 7.98
C GLY A 180 21.63 -22.54 7.96
N TYR A 181 22.00 -22.08 6.77
CA TYR A 181 23.00 -21.04 6.60
C TYR A 181 22.42 -19.68 7.07
N GLY A 182 23.13 -18.99 7.95
CA GLY A 182 22.72 -17.70 8.50
C GLY A 182 21.33 -17.74 9.18
N HIS A 183 20.35 -17.07 8.55
CA HIS A 183 18.98 -16.90 9.07
C HIS A 183 17.91 -17.61 8.23
N GLU A 184 18.31 -18.57 7.39
CA GLU A 184 17.38 -19.31 6.51
C GLU A 184 16.42 -20.22 7.29
N ASN A 185 16.94 -20.93 8.31
CA ASN A 185 16.17 -21.86 9.14
C ASN A 185 16.06 -21.40 10.61
N VAL A 186 15.30 -22.17 11.39
CA VAL A 186 15.00 -21.90 12.81
C VAL A 186 16.27 -21.91 13.67
N LEU A 187 17.21 -22.80 13.35
CA LEU A 187 18.53 -22.85 13.97
C LEU A 187 19.60 -22.46 12.93
N THR A 188 20.72 -21.93 13.41
CA THR A 188 21.87 -21.61 12.54
C THR A 188 22.88 -22.76 12.62
N LEU A 189 23.57 -23.04 11.51
CA LEU A 189 24.69 -23.99 11.51
C LEU A 189 25.78 -23.54 12.49
N ILE A 190 26.45 -24.52 13.09
CA ILE A 190 27.62 -24.30 13.95
C ILE A 190 28.85 -24.30 13.05
N ASP A 191 29.51 -23.15 12.95
CA ASP A 191 30.78 -23.02 12.24
C ASP A 191 31.96 -23.02 13.24
N VAL A 192 33.04 -23.69 12.85
CA VAL A 192 34.33 -23.62 13.54
C VAL A 192 35.03 -22.34 13.10
N ASP A 193 35.28 -21.45 14.06
CA ASP A 193 36.02 -20.21 13.84
C ASP A 193 37.16 -20.08 14.86
N ALA A 194 37.92 -18.99 14.76
CA ALA A 194 39.04 -18.71 15.68
C ALA A 194 38.62 -18.67 17.16
N GLN A 195 37.36 -18.35 17.49
CA GLN A 195 36.87 -18.41 18.86
C GLN A 195 36.68 -19.86 19.32
N THR A 196 36.10 -20.71 18.48
CA THR A 196 35.99 -22.15 18.74
C THR A 196 37.39 -22.74 18.97
N GLU A 197 38.34 -22.47 18.08
CA GLU A 197 39.73 -22.95 18.19
C GLU A 197 40.40 -22.46 19.48
N SER A 198 40.21 -21.19 19.85
CA SER A 198 40.76 -20.63 21.10
C SER A 198 40.17 -21.31 22.34
N LEU A 199 38.87 -21.61 22.34
CA LEU A 199 38.21 -22.30 23.45
C LEU A 199 38.68 -23.74 23.60
N LEU A 200 38.85 -24.45 22.48
CA LEU A 200 39.42 -25.79 22.45
C LEU A 200 40.81 -25.78 23.06
N ALA A 201 41.70 -24.90 22.57
CA ALA A 201 43.07 -24.79 23.08
C ALA A 201 43.11 -24.45 24.57
N ALA A 202 42.24 -23.55 25.05
CA ALA A 202 42.18 -23.16 26.46
C ALA A 202 41.77 -24.32 27.40
N HIS A 203 41.02 -25.30 26.90
CA HIS A 203 40.61 -26.50 27.65
C HIS A 203 41.48 -27.72 27.34
N GLY A 204 42.57 -27.55 26.58
CA GLY A 204 43.46 -28.66 26.19
C GLY A 204 42.83 -29.64 25.21
N HIS A 205 41.82 -29.19 24.45
CA HIS A 205 41.13 -29.97 23.43
C HIS A 205 41.54 -29.55 22.02
N THR A 206 41.27 -30.43 21.06
CA THR A 206 41.38 -30.22 19.61
C THR A 206 40.09 -30.70 18.95
N LEU A 207 39.91 -30.39 17.66
CA LEU A 207 38.76 -30.92 16.90
C LEU A 207 38.71 -32.46 16.84
N ASP A 208 39.86 -33.13 17.01
CA ASP A 208 39.98 -34.59 17.06
C ASP A 208 39.72 -35.18 18.46
N THR A 209 39.41 -34.35 19.46
CA THR A 209 39.13 -34.82 20.82
C THR A 209 37.79 -35.54 20.86
N VAL A 210 37.76 -36.74 21.45
CA VAL A 210 36.53 -37.47 21.79
C VAL A 210 36.14 -37.10 23.22
N LEU A 211 34.99 -36.45 23.38
CA LEU A 211 34.47 -36.08 24.70
C LEU A 211 33.83 -37.29 25.39
N PRO A 212 34.01 -37.44 26.72
CA PRO A 212 33.27 -38.43 27.51
C PRO A 212 31.75 -38.33 27.30
N ALA A 213 31.08 -39.48 27.36
CA ALA A 213 29.63 -39.54 27.19
C ALA A 213 28.90 -38.66 28.22
N GLY A 214 28.05 -37.75 27.73
CA GLY A 214 27.27 -36.80 28.53
C GLY A 214 27.99 -35.50 28.89
N GLU A 215 29.26 -35.34 28.53
CA GLU A 215 30.00 -34.09 28.76
C GLU A 215 29.63 -33.04 27.70
N MET A 216 29.14 -31.88 28.13
CA MET A 216 28.81 -30.77 27.24
C MET A 216 30.02 -29.85 27.07
N PHE A 217 30.39 -29.56 25.81
CA PHE A 217 31.41 -28.57 25.50
C PHE A 217 30.83 -27.40 24.69
N CYS A 218 30.97 -26.19 25.23
CA CYS A 218 30.56 -24.97 24.57
C CYS A 218 31.62 -24.52 23.54
N LEU A 219 31.20 -24.40 22.29
CA LEU A 219 32.02 -23.99 21.15
C LEU A 219 32.13 -22.46 21.02
N LYS A 220 31.32 -21.70 21.77
CA LYS A 220 31.31 -20.23 21.79
C LYS A 220 31.21 -19.72 23.22
N THR A 221 31.74 -18.52 23.48
CA THR A 221 31.67 -17.87 24.80
C THR A 221 30.37 -17.12 25.04
N THR A 222 29.61 -16.83 23.99
CA THR A 222 28.35 -16.06 24.05
C THR A 222 27.20 -16.89 23.53
N ALA A 223 26.03 -16.71 24.15
CA ALA A 223 24.81 -17.45 23.82
C ALA A 223 24.08 -16.87 22.59
N ASN A 224 24.82 -16.58 21.52
CA ASN A 224 24.28 -16.02 20.30
C ASN A 224 23.69 -17.11 19.40
N ILE A 225 22.39 -17.02 19.11
CA ILE A 225 21.71 -17.99 18.23
C ILE A 225 22.22 -17.88 16.78
N SER A 226 22.72 -16.72 16.37
CA SER A 226 23.32 -16.52 15.04
C SER A 226 24.64 -17.26 14.84
N THR A 227 25.27 -17.78 15.91
CA THR A 227 26.50 -18.57 15.85
C THR A 227 26.24 -20.03 16.22
N GLY A 228 25.00 -20.49 16.07
CA GLY A 228 24.61 -21.89 16.29
C GLY A 228 24.11 -22.22 17.71
N GLY A 229 23.94 -21.22 18.57
CA GLY A 229 23.32 -21.39 19.89
C GLY A 229 21.87 -21.84 19.84
N THR A 230 21.37 -22.34 20.98
CA THR A 230 20.00 -22.84 21.17
C THR A 230 19.28 -22.02 22.24
N ALA A 231 17.97 -22.24 22.41
CA ALA A 231 17.18 -21.51 23.40
C ALA A 231 16.16 -22.43 24.08
N ILE A 232 15.92 -22.20 25.37
CA ILE A 232 14.91 -22.87 26.18
C ILE A 232 13.89 -21.82 26.64
N ASP A 233 12.59 -22.08 26.46
CA ASP A 233 11.54 -21.21 27.00
C ASP A 233 11.49 -21.34 28.53
N ARG A 234 11.64 -20.21 29.23
CA ARG A 234 11.58 -20.09 30.70
C ARG A 234 10.48 -19.13 31.16
N THR A 235 9.58 -18.76 30.27
CA THR A 235 8.60 -17.68 30.50
C THR A 235 7.76 -17.88 31.76
N ASP A 236 7.24 -19.09 32.00
CA ASP A 236 6.33 -19.35 33.12
C ASP A 236 7.07 -19.58 34.46
N GLU A 237 8.39 -19.67 34.43
CA GLU A 237 9.25 -19.86 35.62
C GLU A 237 9.70 -18.53 36.24
N VAL A 238 9.44 -17.41 35.57
CA VAL A 238 9.97 -16.08 35.95
C VAL A 238 9.32 -15.60 37.24
N HIS A 239 10.15 -15.21 38.21
CA HIS A 239 9.67 -14.64 39.46
C HIS A 239 8.85 -13.35 39.22
N PRO A 240 7.70 -13.14 39.91
CA PRO A 240 6.85 -11.95 39.72
C PRO A 240 7.57 -10.59 39.88
N PHE A 241 8.57 -10.54 40.77
CA PHE A 241 9.43 -9.35 40.89
C PHE A 241 10.21 -9.06 39.60
N ASN A 242 10.79 -10.10 38.97
CA ASN A 242 11.56 -9.96 37.74
C ASN A 242 10.64 -9.55 36.58
N VAL A 243 9.41 -10.08 36.52
CA VAL A 243 8.39 -9.62 35.57
C VAL A 243 8.20 -8.11 35.67
N THR A 244 7.91 -7.62 36.88
CA THR A 244 7.71 -6.19 37.13
C THR A 244 8.97 -5.37 36.79
N LEU A 245 10.15 -5.90 37.08
CA LEU A 245 11.44 -5.27 36.77
C LEU A 245 11.64 -5.14 35.26
N PHE A 246 11.42 -6.20 34.47
CA PHE A 246 11.55 -6.16 33.01
C PHE A 246 10.56 -5.20 32.37
N GLU A 247 9.29 -5.24 32.77
CA GLU A 247 8.27 -4.30 32.30
C GLU A 247 8.63 -2.85 32.66
N ARG A 248 9.25 -2.62 33.82
CA ARG A 248 9.73 -1.30 34.24
C ARG A 248 10.93 -0.84 33.41
N ILE A 249 11.87 -1.72 33.09
CA ILE A 249 13.05 -1.40 32.25
C ILE A 249 12.61 -0.88 30.89
N ALA A 250 11.66 -1.53 30.22
CA ALA A 250 11.14 -1.07 28.93
C ALA A 250 10.58 0.37 29.00
N ARG A 251 9.84 0.68 30.09
CA ARG A 251 9.32 2.04 30.35
C ARG A 251 10.42 3.06 30.66
N ILE A 252 11.47 2.67 31.39
CA ILE A 252 12.60 3.56 31.71
C ILE A 252 13.33 3.97 30.44
N ILE A 253 13.59 3.02 29.53
CA ILE A 253 14.25 3.30 28.25
C ILE A 253 13.29 3.99 27.28
N GLY A 254 11.99 3.68 27.37
CA GLY A 254 10.95 4.22 26.48
C GLY A 254 10.76 3.39 25.21
N LEU A 255 10.99 2.08 25.28
CA LEU A 255 10.79 1.13 24.18
C LEU A 255 9.45 0.41 24.32
N ASP A 256 8.70 0.38 23.22
CA ASP A 256 7.43 -0.36 23.08
C ASP A 256 7.65 -1.86 22.79
N VAL A 257 8.75 -2.20 22.11
CA VAL A 257 9.26 -3.56 21.96
C VAL A 257 10.71 -3.59 22.43
N ALA A 258 11.00 -4.34 23.50
CA ALA A 258 12.31 -4.36 24.13
C ALA A 258 12.81 -5.79 24.39
N GLY A 259 14.02 -6.09 23.94
CA GLY A 259 14.74 -7.30 24.36
C GLY A 259 15.76 -6.99 25.43
N ILE A 260 15.61 -7.58 26.61
CA ILE A 260 16.46 -7.34 27.78
C ILE A 260 17.35 -8.56 27.98
N ASP A 261 18.66 -8.35 27.86
CA ASP A 261 19.68 -9.37 28.14
C ASP A 261 20.00 -9.39 29.63
N VAL A 262 19.96 -10.58 30.21
CA VAL A 262 20.16 -10.80 31.64
C VAL A 262 21.19 -11.91 31.82
N VAL A 263 22.10 -11.74 32.76
CA VAL A 263 22.92 -12.85 33.27
C VAL A 263 22.58 -13.02 34.74
N ALA A 264 22.18 -14.23 35.11
CA ALA A 264 21.79 -14.56 36.48
C ALA A 264 21.94 -16.07 36.74
N PRO A 265 22.12 -16.51 38.00
CA PRO A 265 22.09 -17.94 38.32
C PRO A 265 20.78 -18.62 37.88
N ASP A 266 19.65 -17.93 38.06
CA ASP A 266 18.31 -18.34 37.64
C ASP A 266 17.38 -17.11 37.50
N ILE A 267 16.20 -17.30 36.91
CA ILE A 267 15.13 -16.28 36.79
C ILE A 267 13.96 -16.48 37.77
N THR A 268 14.03 -17.53 38.59
CA THR A 268 12.98 -17.97 39.54
C THR A 268 13.06 -17.23 40.88
N THR A 269 14.17 -16.54 41.14
CA THR A 269 14.40 -15.68 42.30
C THR A 269 14.66 -14.22 41.88
N PRO A 270 14.39 -13.23 42.74
CA PRO A 270 14.64 -11.82 42.42
C PRO A 270 16.10 -11.56 42.01
N LEU A 271 16.31 -10.90 40.86
CA LEU A 271 17.66 -10.56 40.37
C LEU A 271 18.48 -9.72 41.36
N THR A 272 17.79 -8.94 42.20
CA THR A 272 18.41 -8.12 43.25
C THR A 272 19.00 -8.93 44.40
N GLU A 273 18.64 -10.21 44.52
CA GLU A 273 19.00 -11.10 45.63
C GLU A 273 19.96 -12.21 45.20
N ASN A 274 19.88 -12.67 43.95
CA ASN A 274 20.68 -13.81 43.46
C ASN A 274 21.98 -13.41 42.73
N GLY A 275 22.30 -12.12 42.66
CA GLY A 275 23.51 -11.62 41.99
C GLY A 275 23.39 -11.52 40.46
N GLY A 276 22.18 -11.66 39.91
CA GLY A 276 21.90 -11.40 38.51
C GLY A 276 21.83 -9.92 38.16
N GLY A 277 21.86 -9.61 36.86
CA GLY A 277 21.81 -8.23 36.40
C GLY A 277 21.58 -8.08 34.90
N ILE A 278 21.17 -6.86 34.52
CA ILE A 278 20.86 -6.49 33.14
C ILE A 278 22.16 -6.14 32.41
N ILE A 279 22.44 -6.86 31.34
CA ILE A 279 23.64 -6.67 30.51
C ILE A 279 23.40 -5.62 29.43
N GLU A 280 22.24 -5.69 28.76
CA GLU A 280 21.94 -4.92 27.56
C GLU A 280 20.41 -4.83 27.35
N VAL A 281 19.97 -3.75 26.69
CA VAL A 281 18.58 -3.58 26.25
C VAL A 281 18.60 -3.30 24.75
N ASN A 282 17.74 -3.98 23.98
CA ASN A 282 17.75 -3.94 22.53
C ASN A 282 16.41 -3.42 22.01
N ALA A 283 16.45 -2.43 21.12
CA ALA A 283 15.27 -1.86 20.47
C ALA A 283 14.72 -2.71 19.29
N ALA A 284 15.56 -3.56 18.69
CA ALA A 284 15.20 -4.46 17.59
C ALA A 284 15.42 -5.92 17.97
N PRO A 285 14.76 -6.45 19.02
CA PRO A 285 15.01 -7.81 19.46
C PRO A 285 14.58 -8.84 18.42
N GLY A 286 15.38 -9.91 18.27
CA GLY A 286 14.99 -11.06 17.46
C GLY A 286 13.91 -11.89 18.14
N PHE A 287 12.93 -12.38 17.38
CA PHE A 287 11.83 -13.19 17.92
C PHE A 287 12.07 -14.70 17.86
N ARG A 288 13.11 -15.14 17.14
CA ARG A 288 13.33 -16.55 16.79
C ARG A 288 13.38 -17.47 18.02
N MET A 289 14.07 -17.05 19.10
CA MET A 289 14.16 -17.82 20.34
C MET A 289 12.83 -18.06 21.04
N HIS A 290 11.86 -17.17 20.85
CA HIS A 290 10.57 -17.24 21.51
C HIS A 290 9.55 -17.97 20.63
N LEU A 291 9.63 -17.77 19.31
CA LEU A 291 8.73 -18.41 18.35
C LEU A 291 9.01 -19.90 18.17
N ALA A 292 10.26 -20.31 18.29
CA ALA A 292 10.67 -21.70 18.09
C ALA A 292 11.90 -22.04 18.96
N PRO A 293 11.71 -22.13 20.29
CA PRO A 293 12.78 -22.58 21.18
C PRO A 293 13.13 -24.05 20.88
N SER A 294 14.35 -24.44 21.22
CA SER A 294 14.82 -25.82 21.13
C SER A 294 14.16 -26.72 22.18
N GLU A 295 13.80 -26.15 23.34
CA GLU A 295 13.08 -26.81 24.43
C GLU A 295 12.05 -25.84 25.05
N GLY A 296 10.94 -26.38 25.56
CA GLY A 296 9.85 -25.59 26.15
C GLY A 296 8.76 -25.18 25.15
N ILE A 297 7.96 -24.18 25.49
CA ILE A 297 6.75 -23.80 24.75
C ILE A 297 7.07 -22.66 23.76
N ALA A 298 6.71 -22.85 22.49
CA ALA A 298 6.72 -21.78 21.50
C ALA A 298 5.70 -20.69 21.83
N ARG A 299 6.12 -19.43 21.87
CA ARG A 299 5.30 -18.25 22.19
C ARG A 299 5.06 -17.42 20.93
N ASN A 300 3.80 -17.14 20.59
CA ASN A 300 3.45 -16.23 19.50
C ASN A 300 3.70 -14.77 19.90
N VAL A 301 4.97 -14.37 20.00
CA VAL A 301 5.32 -13.01 20.42
C VAL A 301 4.96 -11.93 19.39
N ALA A 302 4.67 -12.32 18.15
CA ALA A 302 4.22 -11.41 17.11
C ALA A 302 2.77 -10.92 17.33
N GLU A 303 1.92 -11.76 17.93
CA GLU A 303 0.54 -11.40 18.28
C GLU A 303 0.48 -10.17 19.18
N HIS A 304 1.33 -10.10 20.21
CA HIS A 304 1.39 -8.94 21.11
C HIS A 304 1.79 -7.64 20.38
N VAL A 305 2.66 -7.73 19.36
CA VAL A 305 3.02 -6.54 18.56
C VAL A 305 1.85 -6.09 17.70
N ILE A 306 1.12 -7.03 17.11
CA ILE A 306 -0.06 -6.70 16.31
C ILE A 306 -1.20 -6.19 17.17
N ASP A 307 -1.44 -6.74 18.37
CA ASP A 307 -2.41 -6.21 19.33
C ASP A 307 -2.09 -4.77 19.74
N MET A 308 -0.80 -4.47 19.97
CA MET A 308 -0.36 -3.12 20.30
C MET A 308 -0.62 -2.15 19.13
N LEU A 309 -0.24 -2.53 17.91
CA LEU A 309 -0.34 -1.68 16.72
C LEU A 309 -1.80 -1.52 16.24
N PHE A 310 -2.58 -2.60 16.31
CA PHE A 310 -3.97 -2.72 15.90
C PHE A 310 -4.79 -3.38 17.01
N PRO A 311 -5.17 -2.63 18.06
CA PRO A 311 -6.00 -3.16 19.13
C PRO A 311 -7.30 -3.77 18.59
N PRO A 312 -7.87 -4.81 19.24
CA PRO A 312 -9.09 -5.45 18.78
C PRO A 312 -10.21 -4.44 18.49
N GLY A 313 -10.81 -4.53 17.30
CA GLY A 313 -11.86 -3.62 16.84
C GLY A 313 -11.36 -2.35 16.14
N THR A 314 -10.05 -2.10 16.09
CA THR A 314 -9.51 -0.99 15.30
C THR A 314 -9.43 -1.35 13.80
N PRO A 315 -9.78 -0.43 12.90
CA PRO A 315 -9.67 -0.67 11.47
C PRO A 315 -8.20 -0.66 11.04
N ALA A 316 -7.80 -1.62 10.21
CA ALA A 316 -6.49 -1.60 9.55
C ALA A 316 -6.55 -1.13 8.09
N ARG A 317 -7.76 -1.09 7.52
CA ARG A 317 -8.01 -0.72 6.12
C ARG A 317 -8.81 0.56 6.08
N VAL A 318 -8.60 1.35 5.03
CA VAL A 318 -9.56 2.37 4.61
C VAL A 318 -10.52 1.76 3.61
N PRO A 319 -11.78 2.23 3.53
CA PRO A 319 -12.70 1.75 2.51
C PRO A 319 -12.17 1.97 1.11
N VAL A 320 -12.31 0.95 0.25
CA VAL A 320 -11.90 1.00 -1.16
C VAL A 320 -13.11 0.82 -2.06
N ILE A 321 -13.33 1.79 -2.95
CA ILE A 321 -14.32 1.74 -4.02
C ILE A 321 -13.57 1.60 -5.35
N ALA A 322 -13.64 0.44 -5.99
CA ALA A 322 -12.97 0.17 -7.26
C ALA A 322 -13.96 0.31 -8.43
N VAL A 323 -13.61 1.08 -9.45
CA VAL A 323 -14.50 1.35 -10.60
C VAL A 323 -13.86 0.84 -11.88
N THR A 324 -14.57 -0.03 -12.60
CA THR A 324 -14.18 -0.49 -13.93
C THR A 324 -15.36 -0.45 -14.92
N GLY A 325 -15.03 -0.63 -16.19
CA GLY A 325 -15.94 -0.49 -17.32
C GLY A 325 -15.19 -0.19 -18.61
N THR A 326 -15.82 -0.32 -19.76
CA THR A 326 -15.22 0.16 -21.01
C THR A 326 -15.27 1.70 -21.04
N ASN A 327 -16.46 2.27 -20.83
CA ASN A 327 -16.69 3.71 -20.82
C ASN A 327 -17.25 4.19 -19.46
N GLY A 328 -17.09 5.49 -19.16
CA GLY A 328 -17.69 6.14 -17.98
C GLY A 328 -16.91 6.03 -16.66
N LYS A 329 -15.81 5.25 -16.63
CA LYS A 329 -14.97 5.03 -15.44
C LYS A 329 -14.53 6.35 -14.78
N THR A 330 -13.80 7.18 -15.50
CA THR A 330 -13.26 8.45 -15.01
C THR A 330 -14.34 9.35 -14.43
N THR A 331 -15.44 9.55 -15.16
CA THR A 331 -16.55 10.39 -14.70
C THR A 331 -17.18 9.82 -13.42
N THR A 332 -17.40 8.51 -13.37
CA THR A 332 -17.97 7.84 -12.19
C THR A 332 -17.05 7.93 -10.98
N THR A 333 -15.75 7.64 -11.15
CA THR A 333 -14.75 7.76 -10.08
C THR A 333 -14.70 9.18 -9.52
N ARG A 334 -14.69 10.19 -10.39
CA ARG A 334 -14.66 11.60 -9.96
C ARG A 334 -15.96 12.02 -9.28
N LEU A 335 -17.10 11.53 -9.74
CA LEU A 335 -18.40 11.80 -9.12
C LEU A 335 -18.49 11.16 -7.72
N ILE A 336 -18.09 9.90 -7.57
CA ILE A 336 -18.03 9.22 -6.26
C ILE A 336 -17.09 9.98 -5.33
N ALA A 337 -15.88 10.31 -5.80
CA ALA A 337 -14.92 11.07 -4.99
C ALA A 337 -15.48 12.45 -4.58
N HIS A 338 -16.21 13.14 -5.48
CA HIS A 338 -16.85 14.42 -5.15
C HIS A 338 -17.95 14.28 -4.10
N ILE A 339 -18.82 13.27 -4.23
CA ILE A 339 -19.87 12.97 -3.24
C ILE A 339 -19.26 12.68 -1.87
N VAL A 340 -18.25 11.80 -1.81
CA VAL A 340 -17.62 11.39 -0.55
C VAL A 340 -16.82 12.55 0.08
N LYS A 341 -16.17 13.40 -0.71
CA LYS A 341 -15.50 14.60 -0.18
C LYS A 341 -16.47 15.58 0.46
N ASN A 342 -17.68 15.74 -0.11
CA ASN A 342 -18.69 16.61 0.45
C ASN A 342 -19.22 16.13 1.81
N SER A 343 -19.06 14.84 2.14
CA SER A 343 -19.36 14.30 3.48
C SER A 343 -18.22 14.53 4.49
N GLY A 344 -17.23 15.37 4.17
CA GLY A 344 -16.14 15.75 5.07
C GLY A 344 -14.97 14.75 5.16
N LYS A 345 -14.89 13.79 4.22
CA LYS A 345 -13.81 12.79 4.20
C LYS A 345 -12.67 13.20 3.28
N ASN A 346 -11.43 12.91 3.69
CA ASN A 346 -10.29 13.04 2.80
C ASN A 346 -10.18 11.83 1.87
N VAL A 347 -10.40 12.07 0.57
CA VAL A 347 -10.49 11.01 -0.44
C VAL A 347 -9.23 11.00 -1.30
N GLY A 348 -8.61 9.83 -1.43
CA GLY A 348 -7.61 9.58 -2.45
C GLY A 348 -8.24 8.87 -3.65
N PHE A 349 -7.98 9.32 -4.87
CA PHE A 349 -8.57 8.70 -6.05
C PHE A 349 -7.65 8.71 -7.27
N THR A 350 -7.82 7.70 -8.13
CA THR A 350 -7.07 7.54 -9.38
C THR A 350 -7.96 7.76 -10.59
N THR A 351 -7.40 8.31 -11.65
CA THR A 351 -8.09 8.56 -12.92
C THR A 351 -7.15 8.37 -14.11
N THR A 352 -7.68 8.44 -15.32
CA THR A 352 -6.88 8.53 -16.56
C THR A 352 -6.02 9.81 -16.64
N GLU A 353 -6.27 10.81 -15.79
CA GLU A 353 -5.60 12.12 -15.85
C GLU A 353 -4.56 12.29 -14.74
N GLY A 354 -4.72 11.56 -13.63
CA GLY A 354 -3.82 11.68 -12.50
C GLY A 354 -4.27 10.96 -11.24
N ILE A 355 -3.40 11.05 -10.23
CA ILE A 355 -3.67 10.67 -8.84
C ILE A 355 -3.97 11.94 -8.05
N TYR A 356 -5.05 11.90 -7.27
CA TYR A 356 -5.51 13.01 -6.46
C TYR A 356 -5.63 12.59 -5.00
N ILE A 357 -5.24 13.49 -4.10
CA ILE A 357 -5.46 13.37 -2.66
C ILE A 357 -6.20 14.63 -2.22
N GLY A 358 -7.43 14.46 -1.72
CA GLY A 358 -8.36 15.56 -1.46
C GLY A 358 -8.70 16.35 -2.73
N ASN A 359 -8.17 17.57 -2.83
CA ASN A 359 -8.36 18.47 -3.98
C ASN A 359 -7.07 18.70 -4.79
N SER A 360 -5.97 18.05 -4.43
CA SER A 360 -4.67 18.27 -5.04
C SER A 360 -4.35 17.17 -6.06
N LEU A 361 -3.96 17.57 -7.26
CA LEU A 361 -3.34 16.66 -8.23
C LEU A 361 -1.90 16.38 -7.76
N ILE A 362 -1.62 15.14 -7.37
CA ILE A 362 -0.32 14.71 -6.87
C ILE A 362 0.59 14.26 -8.01
N GLN A 363 0.03 13.52 -8.95
CA GLN A 363 0.77 13.01 -10.10
C GLN A 363 -0.10 13.04 -11.36
N PRO A 364 0.29 13.76 -12.42
CA PRO A 364 -0.41 13.74 -13.70
C PRO A 364 -0.13 12.45 -14.50
N GLY A 365 -0.99 12.15 -15.47
CA GLY A 365 -0.86 11.04 -16.41
C GLY A 365 -1.88 9.92 -16.19
N ASP A 366 -1.85 8.90 -17.06
CA ASP A 366 -2.73 7.73 -16.91
C ASP A 366 -2.31 6.90 -15.69
N ASN A 367 -3.10 7.03 -14.63
CA ASN A 367 -2.85 6.46 -13.31
C ASN A 367 -3.92 5.43 -12.92
N THR A 368 -4.49 4.73 -13.91
CA THR A 368 -5.58 3.74 -13.72
C THR A 368 -5.09 2.32 -13.38
N GLY A 369 -3.87 2.22 -12.83
CA GLY A 369 -3.18 0.96 -12.58
C GLY A 369 -2.76 0.72 -11.12
N PRO A 370 -2.20 -0.47 -10.82
CA PRO A 370 -1.94 -0.92 -9.45
C PRO A 370 -0.91 -0.08 -8.69
N ILE A 371 0.09 0.47 -9.38
CA ILE A 371 1.10 1.34 -8.75
C ILE A 371 0.44 2.61 -8.20
N SER A 372 -0.45 3.20 -8.98
CA SER A 372 -1.20 4.41 -8.61
C SER A 372 -2.20 4.13 -7.49
N ALA A 373 -2.86 2.96 -7.52
CA ALA A 373 -3.70 2.49 -6.41
C ALA A 373 -2.90 2.36 -5.11
N GLN A 374 -1.71 1.74 -5.16
CA GLN A 374 -0.84 1.64 -3.99
C GLN A 374 -0.34 2.99 -3.48
N LEU A 375 -0.12 3.97 -4.37
CA LEU A 375 0.27 5.32 -3.93
C LEU A 375 -0.83 5.92 -3.05
N VAL A 376 -2.10 5.83 -3.47
CA VAL A 376 -3.25 6.27 -2.67
C VAL A 376 -3.33 5.52 -1.34
N LEU A 377 -3.18 4.19 -1.35
CA LEU A 377 -3.28 3.36 -0.14
C LEU A 377 -2.10 3.54 0.84
N LYS A 378 -0.96 4.06 0.37
CA LYS A 378 0.21 4.43 1.19
C LYS A 378 0.12 5.83 1.79
N ASP A 379 -0.79 6.67 1.31
CA ASP A 379 -0.90 8.05 1.78
C ASP A 379 -1.57 8.09 3.18
N PRO A 380 -0.90 8.61 4.22
CA PRO A 380 -1.40 8.57 5.60
C PRO A 380 -2.56 9.52 5.86
N THR A 381 -2.96 10.34 4.88
CA THR A 381 -4.07 11.29 5.02
C THR A 381 -5.37 10.75 4.44
N VAL A 382 -5.32 9.69 3.64
CA VAL A 382 -6.49 9.15 2.94
C VAL A 382 -7.39 8.38 3.90
N GLU A 383 -8.67 8.76 3.98
CA GLU A 383 -9.69 8.06 4.76
C GLU A 383 -10.53 7.09 3.92
N ILE A 384 -10.69 7.36 2.62
CA ILE A 384 -11.42 6.52 1.65
C ILE A 384 -10.69 6.58 0.30
N ALA A 385 -10.53 5.44 -0.35
CA ALA A 385 -9.93 5.33 -1.68
C ALA A 385 -11.00 5.08 -2.76
N VAL A 386 -10.99 5.86 -3.85
CA VAL A 386 -11.83 5.63 -5.04
C VAL A 386 -10.95 5.37 -6.26
N LEU A 387 -10.86 4.13 -6.70
CA LEU A 387 -9.81 3.67 -7.61
C LEU A 387 -10.38 3.34 -8.99
N GLU A 388 -10.07 4.17 -9.99
CA GLU A 388 -10.29 3.79 -11.38
C GLU A 388 -9.35 2.63 -11.75
N THR A 389 -9.94 1.51 -12.15
CA THR A 389 -9.23 0.27 -12.45
C THR A 389 -9.42 -0.08 -13.93
N ALA A 390 -8.40 0.21 -14.75
CA ALA A 390 -8.44 -0.09 -16.18
C ALA A 390 -7.92 -1.51 -16.47
N ARG A 391 -8.44 -2.10 -17.55
CA ARG A 391 -8.03 -3.42 -18.07
C ARG A 391 -6.50 -3.55 -18.22
N GLY A 392 -5.83 -2.51 -18.72
CA GLY A 392 -4.37 -2.53 -18.90
C GLY A 392 -3.56 -2.54 -17.60
N GLY A 393 -4.16 -2.07 -16.48
CA GLY A 393 -3.59 -2.23 -15.14
C GLY A 393 -3.77 -3.65 -14.62
N ILE A 394 -5.00 -4.16 -14.70
CA ILE A 394 -5.40 -5.50 -14.24
C ILE A 394 -4.50 -6.59 -14.85
N ILE A 395 -4.35 -6.60 -16.18
CA ILE A 395 -3.58 -7.65 -16.87
C ILE A 395 -2.09 -7.59 -16.53
N ARG A 396 -1.55 -6.40 -16.31
CA ARG A 396 -0.11 -6.21 -16.14
C ARG A 396 0.37 -6.61 -14.74
N ALA A 397 -0.40 -6.25 -13.72
CA ALA A 397 0.04 -6.37 -12.33
C ALA A 397 -1.14 -6.44 -11.32
N GLY A 398 -2.35 -6.76 -11.77
CA GLY A 398 -3.53 -6.86 -10.92
C GLY A 398 -4.12 -5.51 -10.49
N LEU A 399 -4.85 -5.52 -9.38
CA LEU A 399 -5.63 -4.38 -8.89
C LEU A 399 -4.81 -3.37 -8.07
N GLY A 400 -3.70 -3.81 -7.47
CA GLY A 400 -2.91 -3.00 -6.54
C GLY A 400 -3.42 -3.03 -5.10
N PHE A 401 -4.49 -3.77 -4.86
CA PHE A 401 -5.07 -4.12 -3.57
C PHE A 401 -5.59 -5.56 -3.62
N ASP A 402 -5.71 -6.19 -2.47
CA ASP A 402 -6.20 -7.56 -2.28
C ASP A 402 -7.73 -7.64 -2.17
N ARG A 403 -8.36 -6.59 -1.64
CA ARG A 403 -9.82 -6.50 -1.46
C ARG A 403 -10.34 -5.06 -1.60
N CYS A 404 -11.57 -4.92 -2.10
CA CYS A 404 -12.36 -3.70 -2.00
C CYS A 404 -13.69 -3.90 -1.26
N ASP A 405 -14.24 -2.82 -0.73
CA ASP A 405 -15.55 -2.80 -0.07
C ASP A 405 -16.67 -2.68 -1.11
N ILE A 406 -16.42 -1.93 -2.18
CA ILE A 406 -17.35 -1.74 -3.28
C ILE A 406 -16.62 -1.92 -4.61
N GLY A 407 -17.10 -2.84 -5.45
CA GLY A 407 -16.63 -3.05 -6.81
C GLY A 407 -17.70 -2.64 -7.82
N VAL A 408 -17.46 -1.59 -8.60
CA VAL A 408 -18.40 -1.05 -9.58
C VAL A 408 -18.00 -1.49 -10.99
N VAL A 409 -18.93 -2.10 -11.72
CA VAL A 409 -18.76 -2.45 -13.14
C VAL A 409 -19.82 -1.74 -13.97
N LEU A 410 -19.38 -0.83 -14.85
CA LEU A 410 -20.29 0.05 -15.60
C LEU A 410 -20.86 -0.58 -16.87
N ASN A 411 -20.01 -1.18 -17.69
CA ASN A 411 -20.35 -1.74 -19.00
C ASN A 411 -19.17 -2.55 -19.57
N VAL A 412 -19.47 -3.45 -20.49
CA VAL A 412 -18.52 -4.18 -21.33
C VAL A 412 -18.91 -3.98 -22.79
N THR A 413 -18.15 -3.16 -23.51
CA THR A 413 -18.32 -2.95 -24.96
C THR A 413 -17.02 -3.27 -25.71
N VAL A 414 -17.12 -3.45 -27.02
CA VAL A 414 -15.96 -3.67 -27.91
C VAL A 414 -14.98 -2.52 -27.77
N ASP A 415 -13.78 -2.85 -27.30
CA ASP A 415 -12.66 -1.94 -27.13
C ASP A 415 -11.39 -2.76 -26.89
N HIS A 416 -10.26 -2.36 -27.48
CA HIS A 416 -8.99 -3.09 -27.37
C HIS A 416 -9.05 -4.61 -27.66
N LEU A 417 -9.88 -5.11 -28.59
CA LEU A 417 -9.83 -6.55 -28.96
C LEU A 417 -8.60 -6.83 -29.84
N GLY A 418 -8.04 -8.04 -29.75
CA GLY A 418 -6.79 -8.45 -30.41
C GLY A 418 -5.51 -8.03 -29.68
N LEU A 419 -5.60 -7.67 -28.39
CA LEU A 419 -4.47 -7.12 -27.62
C LEU A 419 -4.31 -7.77 -26.26
N LYS A 420 -3.11 -8.27 -25.99
CA LYS A 420 -2.70 -8.85 -24.68
C LYS A 420 -3.72 -9.89 -24.20
N ASP A 421 -3.96 -10.89 -25.05
CA ASP A 421 -4.83 -12.06 -24.80
C ASP A 421 -6.32 -11.73 -24.57
N ILE A 422 -6.80 -10.61 -25.14
CA ILE A 422 -8.23 -10.29 -25.23
C ILE A 422 -8.64 -10.33 -26.69
N GLU A 423 -9.29 -11.42 -27.11
CA GLU A 423 -9.75 -11.60 -28.48
C GLU A 423 -11.24 -11.32 -28.62
N THR A 424 -12.02 -11.60 -27.56
CA THR A 424 -13.48 -11.51 -27.55
C THR A 424 -13.99 -10.52 -26.51
N ILE A 425 -15.27 -10.12 -26.64
CA ILE A 425 -15.93 -9.26 -25.65
C ILE A 425 -16.11 -9.99 -24.31
N GLU A 426 -16.25 -11.32 -24.36
CA GLU A 426 -16.29 -12.20 -23.18
C GLU A 426 -14.94 -12.20 -22.46
N ASP A 427 -13.82 -12.19 -23.17
CA ASP A 427 -12.49 -12.06 -22.56
C ASP A 427 -12.37 -10.73 -21.81
N MET A 428 -12.89 -9.64 -22.39
CA MET A 428 -12.94 -8.34 -21.74
C MET A 428 -13.81 -8.38 -20.48
N ALA A 429 -14.96 -9.04 -20.52
CA ALA A 429 -15.81 -9.26 -19.35
C ALA A 429 -15.05 -10.02 -18.25
N ARG A 430 -14.35 -11.11 -18.59
CA ARG A 430 -13.55 -11.90 -17.63
C ARG A 430 -12.46 -11.07 -16.94
N VAL A 431 -11.81 -10.16 -17.67
CA VAL A 431 -10.80 -9.25 -17.08
C VAL A 431 -11.46 -8.26 -16.12
N LYS A 432 -12.62 -7.69 -16.47
CA LYS A 432 -13.33 -6.76 -15.59
C LYS A 432 -13.94 -7.45 -14.37
N ALA A 433 -14.31 -8.72 -14.47
CA ALA A 433 -14.82 -9.55 -13.37
C ALA A 433 -13.81 -9.72 -12.21
N VAL A 434 -12.53 -9.40 -12.43
CA VAL A 434 -11.53 -9.33 -11.33
C VAL A 434 -11.93 -8.32 -10.26
N VAL A 435 -12.63 -7.23 -10.61
CA VAL A 435 -13.11 -6.23 -9.64
C VAL A 435 -14.20 -6.81 -8.71
N PRO A 436 -15.32 -7.37 -9.19
CA PRO A 436 -16.32 -7.99 -8.33
C PRO A 436 -15.78 -9.21 -7.55
N ARG A 437 -14.80 -9.96 -8.09
CA ARG A 437 -14.11 -11.04 -7.37
C ARG A 437 -13.31 -10.55 -6.15
N ALA A 438 -12.80 -9.33 -6.20
CA ALA A 438 -12.04 -8.71 -5.12
C ALA A 438 -12.94 -8.04 -4.06
N VAL A 439 -14.27 -8.05 -4.23
CA VAL A 439 -15.19 -7.50 -3.23
C VAL A 439 -15.18 -8.38 -1.98
N GLY A 440 -15.11 -7.77 -0.80
CA GLY A 440 -15.19 -8.50 0.46
C GLY A 440 -16.55 -9.19 0.68
N ARG A 441 -16.60 -10.23 1.53
CA ARG A 441 -17.87 -10.92 1.87
C ARG A 441 -18.96 -9.99 2.41
N SER A 442 -18.56 -8.95 3.15
CA SER A 442 -19.45 -7.90 3.65
C SER A 442 -19.61 -6.72 2.68
N GLY A 443 -18.85 -6.69 1.58
CA GLY A 443 -18.89 -5.63 0.56
C GLY A 443 -20.02 -5.81 -0.45
N TYR A 444 -20.00 -4.96 -1.48
CA TYR A 444 -20.97 -4.98 -2.58
C TYR A 444 -20.31 -4.92 -3.97
N ALA A 445 -20.74 -5.81 -4.87
CA ALA A 445 -20.56 -5.65 -6.30
C ALA A 445 -21.74 -4.83 -6.87
N VAL A 446 -21.44 -3.64 -7.38
CA VAL A 446 -22.39 -2.74 -8.03
C VAL A 446 -22.35 -2.98 -9.54
N LEU A 447 -23.39 -3.60 -10.07
CA LEU A 447 -23.43 -4.11 -11.44
C LEU A 447 -24.54 -3.45 -12.26
N ASN A 448 -24.23 -3.14 -13.51
CA ASN A 448 -25.21 -2.65 -14.48
C ASN A 448 -26.13 -3.78 -14.93
N ALA A 449 -27.42 -3.68 -14.63
CA ALA A 449 -28.44 -4.65 -15.07
C ALA A 449 -28.90 -4.43 -16.53
N ASP A 450 -28.49 -3.32 -17.17
CA ASP A 450 -28.75 -3.07 -18.59
C ASP A 450 -27.73 -3.76 -19.52
N ASP A 451 -26.62 -4.26 -18.95
CA ASP A 451 -25.55 -4.93 -19.68
C ASP A 451 -25.46 -6.38 -19.23
N LYS A 452 -25.82 -7.32 -20.12
CA LYS A 452 -25.87 -8.74 -19.80
C LYS A 452 -24.53 -9.29 -19.28
N LEU A 453 -23.40 -8.91 -19.91
CA LEU A 453 -22.08 -9.42 -19.53
C LEU A 453 -21.68 -8.92 -18.14
N VAL A 454 -22.12 -7.71 -17.77
CA VAL A 454 -21.92 -7.17 -16.43
C VAL A 454 -22.85 -7.83 -15.41
N TYR A 455 -24.13 -7.99 -15.73
CA TYR A 455 -25.10 -8.65 -14.86
C TYR A 455 -24.71 -10.09 -14.53
N ASP A 456 -24.11 -10.82 -15.48
CA ASP A 456 -23.61 -12.18 -15.27
C ASP A 456 -22.43 -12.24 -14.28
N MET A 457 -21.71 -11.14 -14.03
CA MET A 457 -20.64 -11.09 -13.02
C MET A 457 -21.15 -11.20 -11.57
N ARG A 458 -22.47 -11.20 -11.36
CA ARG A 458 -23.07 -11.46 -10.04
C ARG A 458 -22.67 -12.83 -9.48
N ASP A 459 -22.37 -13.78 -10.36
CA ASP A 459 -21.97 -15.14 -9.99
C ASP A 459 -20.46 -15.23 -9.66
N ASP A 460 -19.69 -14.17 -9.93
CA ASP A 460 -18.24 -14.09 -9.71
C ASP A 460 -17.87 -13.45 -8.35
N THR A 461 -18.80 -12.79 -7.65
CA THR A 461 -18.48 -12.06 -6.42
C THR A 461 -18.71 -12.91 -5.17
N PRO A 462 -17.79 -12.88 -4.17
CA PRO A 462 -18.06 -13.46 -2.86
C PRO A 462 -18.83 -12.50 -1.93
N GLY A 463 -19.05 -11.26 -2.36
CA GLY A 463 -19.79 -10.23 -1.64
C GLY A 463 -21.27 -10.22 -1.99
N ARG A 464 -21.97 -9.16 -1.55
CA ARG A 464 -23.37 -8.93 -1.89
C ARG A 464 -23.47 -8.29 -3.27
N VAL A 465 -24.61 -8.44 -3.93
CA VAL A 465 -24.88 -7.81 -5.23
C VAL A 465 -25.79 -6.60 -5.01
N ALA A 466 -25.52 -5.52 -5.74
CA ALA A 466 -26.40 -4.37 -5.87
C ALA A 466 -26.48 -3.97 -7.36
N LEU A 467 -27.65 -3.62 -7.84
CA LEU A 467 -27.88 -3.42 -9.28
C LEU A 467 -28.28 -1.99 -9.61
N PHE A 468 -27.90 -1.51 -10.79
CA PHE A 468 -28.46 -0.28 -11.32
C PHE A 468 -28.95 -0.43 -12.75
N SER A 469 -29.95 0.37 -13.13
CA SER A 469 -30.58 0.29 -14.46
C SER A 469 -31.24 1.61 -14.86
N MET A 470 -31.24 1.90 -16.15
CA MET A 470 -32.04 2.99 -16.72
C MET A 470 -33.55 2.74 -16.69
N GLU A 471 -33.98 1.52 -16.37
CA GLU A 471 -35.37 1.10 -16.41
C GLU A 471 -35.80 0.49 -15.07
N GLU A 472 -36.81 1.09 -14.44
CA GLU A 472 -37.36 0.58 -13.17
C GLU A 472 -38.00 -0.80 -13.31
N GLU A 473 -38.58 -1.08 -14.49
CA GLU A 473 -39.28 -2.33 -14.79
C GLU A 473 -38.34 -3.42 -15.34
N ASN A 474 -37.01 -3.17 -15.36
CA ASN A 474 -36.03 -4.17 -15.78
C ASN A 474 -36.25 -5.45 -14.94
N PRO A 475 -36.49 -6.63 -15.57
CA PRO A 475 -36.80 -7.87 -14.85
C PRO A 475 -35.77 -8.23 -13.79
N HIS A 476 -34.49 -7.98 -14.07
CA HIS A 476 -33.40 -8.24 -13.13
C HIS A 476 -33.46 -7.34 -11.90
N ILE A 477 -33.89 -6.09 -12.05
CA ILE A 477 -34.08 -5.16 -10.92
C ILE A 477 -35.27 -5.58 -10.07
N VAL A 478 -36.39 -5.92 -10.72
CA VAL A 478 -37.62 -6.33 -10.03
C VAL A 478 -37.38 -7.60 -9.21
N GLU A 479 -36.77 -8.61 -9.81
CA GLU A 479 -36.40 -9.86 -9.13
C GLU A 479 -35.44 -9.57 -7.96
N HIS A 480 -34.33 -8.87 -8.22
CA HIS A 480 -33.32 -8.57 -7.22
C HIS A 480 -33.86 -7.80 -6.01
N THR A 481 -34.72 -6.80 -6.25
CA THR A 481 -35.30 -5.99 -5.17
C THR A 481 -36.35 -6.76 -4.38
N ASN A 482 -37.14 -7.64 -5.02
CA ASN A 482 -38.08 -8.53 -4.35
C ASN A 482 -37.36 -9.49 -3.39
N ASP A 483 -36.16 -9.93 -3.75
CA ASP A 483 -35.29 -10.77 -2.90
C ASP A 483 -34.57 -9.97 -1.79
N GLY A 484 -34.89 -8.69 -1.63
CA GLY A 484 -34.32 -7.82 -0.60
C GLY A 484 -33.01 -7.15 -1.00
N GLY A 485 -32.58 -7.32 -2.25
CA GLY A 485 -31.46 -6.62 -2.86
C GLY A 485 -31.66 -5.11 -2.94
N ILE A 486 -30.55 -4.39 -3.11
CA ILE A 486 -30.55 -2.92 -3.18
C ILE A 486 -30.27 -2.53 -4.63
N ALA A 487 -31.08 -1.63 -5.17
CA ALA A 487 -30.91 -1.15 -6.52
C ALA A 487 -30.99 0.38 -6.64
N CYS A 488 -30.50 0.92 -7.76
CA CYS A 488 -30.62 2.31 -8.14
C CYS A 488 -31.13 2.43 -9.58
N VAL A 489 -32.26 3.09 -9.78
CA VAL A 489 -32.92 3.17 -11.09
C VAL A 489 -33.18 4.60 -11.53
N PHE A 490 -33.32 4.76 -12.84
CA PHE A 490 -33.93 5.96 -13.42
C PHE A 490 -35.44 5.75 -13.58
N GLU A 491 -36.25 6.49 -12.80
CA GLU A 491 -37.71 6.40 -12.85
C GLU A 491 -38.36 7.79 -12.78
N ASN A 492 -39.34 8.06 -13.65
CA ASN A 492 -40.10 9.32 -13.68
C ASN A 492 -39.24 10.60 -13.61
N GLY A 493 -38.05 10.59 -14.20
CA GLY A 493 -37.13 11.73 -14.18
C GLY A 493 -36.24 11.83 -12.93
N TYR A 494 -36.25 10.83 -12.05
CA TYR A 494 -35.48 10.77 -10.81
C TYR A 494 -34.43 9.67 -10.83
N VAL A 495 -33.37 9.92 -10.06
CA VAL A 495 -32.47 8.89 -9.54
C VAL A 495 -33.07 8.35 -8.25
N THR A 496 -33.42 7.06 -8.23
CA THR A 496 -34.19 6.45 -7.15
C THR A 496 -33.51 5.20 -6.62
N LEU A 497 -33.32 5.14 -5.30
CA LEU A 497 -32.85 3.95 -4.59
C LEU A 497 -34.04 3.04 -4.24
N LEU A 498 -33.85 1.73 -4.43
CA LEU A 498 -34.85 0.69 -4.19
C LEU A 498 -34.33 -0.36 -3.21
N LYS A 499 -35.20 -0.84 -2.31
CA LYS A 499 -34.95 -2.02 -1.47
C LYS A 499 -36.28 -2.68 -1.09
N GLY A 500 -36.60 -3.85 -1.67
CA GLY A 500 -37.94 -4.40 -1.55
C GLY A 500 -38.98 -3.41 -2.05
N LYS A 501 -40.00 -3.13 -1.21
CA LYS A 501 -41.04 -2.14 -1.51
C LYS A 501 -40.63 -0.70 -1.22
N TRP A 502 -39.48 -0.48 -0.59
CA TRP A 502 -39.00 0.84 -0.23
C TRP A 502 -38.38 1.53 -1.45
N LYS A 503 -38.79 2.78 -1.68
CA LYS A 503 -38.27 3.65 -2.75
C LYS A 503 -37.90 5.00 -2.17
N VAL A 504 -36.71 5.49 -2.47
CA VAL A 504 -36.30 6.86 -2.15
C VAL A 504 -35.75 7.56 -3.36
N ARG A 505 -36.44 8.64 -3.73
CA ARG A 505 -36.00 9.59 -4.75
C ARG A 505 -34.87 10.45 -4.18
N VAL A 506 -33.68 10.28 -4.71
CA VAL A 506 -32.49 11.03 -4.29
C VAL A 506 -32.55 12.43 -4.88
N GLU A 507 -32.60 12.54 -6.21
CA GLU A 507 -32.66 13.82 -6.93
C GLU A 507 -33.29 13.64 -8.32
N LYS A 508 -33.92 14.70 -8.84
CA LYS A 508 -34.36 14.78 -10.24
C LYS A 508 -33.15 14.91 -11.15
N VAL A 509 -33.12 14.13 -12.21
CA VAL A 509 -32.09 14.19 -13.26
C VAL A 509 -31.92 15.61 -13.82
N ILE A 510 -32.99 16.38 -13.96
CA ILE A 510 -32.91 17.77 -14.46
C ILE A 510 -32.07 18.70 -13.58
N ASN A 511 -31.96 18.40 -12.28
CA ASN A 511 -31.17 19.17 -11.32
C ASN A 511 -29.71 18.70 -11.24
N ILE A 512 -29.36 17.60 -11.90
CA ILE A 512 -28.01 17.02 -11.90
C ILE A 512 -27.28 17.53 -13.15
N PRO A 513 -26.30 18.46 -13.02
CA PRO A 513 -25.70 19.14 -14.17
C PRO A 513 -25.05 18.19 -15.18
N LEU A 514 -24.43 17.10 -14.68
CA LEU A 514 -23.78 16.08 -15.49
C LEU A 514 -24.69 15.44 -16.54
N THR A 515 -26.01 15.45 -16.33
CA THR A 515 -26.98 14.80 -17.21
C THR A 515 -27.47 15.70 -18.37
N TYR A 516 -27.09 16.98 -18.36
CA TYR A 516 -27.57 17.99 -19.33
C TYR A 516 -29.10 18.05 -19.40
N GLY A 517 -29.76 18.11 -18.24
CA GLY A 517 -31.22 18.11 -18.18
C GLY A 517 -31.84 16.80 -18.66
N GLY A 518 -31.15 15.67 -18.42
CA GLY A 518 -31.55 14.34 -18.90
C GLY A 518 -31.26 14.05 -20.37
N ARG A 519 -30.57 14.94 -21.09
CA ARG A 519 -30.22 14.72 -22.50
C ARG A 519 -29.11 13.66 -22.66
N ALA A 520 -28.20 13.54 -21.70
CA ALA A 520 -27.08 12.59 -21.73
C ALA A 520 -27.40 11.29 -20.97
N ALA A 521 -28.04 10.32 -21.63
CA ALA A 521 -28.49 9.07 -21.00
C ALA A 521 -27.35 8.25 -20.36
N PHE A 522 -26.19 8.17 -21.02
CA PHE A 522 -25.02 7.49 -20.49
C PHE A 522 -24.43 8.18 -19.25
N MET A 523 -24.64 9.49 -19.08
CA MET A 523 -24.27 10.19 -17.85
C MET A 523 -25.26 9.89 -16.72
N ILE A 524 -26.53 9.64 -17.02
CA ILE A 524 -27.50 9.15 -16.03
C ILE A 524 -27.06 7.78 -15.51
N GLN A 525 -26.63 6.85 -16.37
CA GLN A 525 -26.08 5.56 -15.93
C GLN A 525 -24.89 5.71 -14.96
N ASN A 526 -23.92 6.59 -15.29
CA ASN A 526 -22.80 6.89 -14.39
C ASN A 526 -23.28 7.45 -13.04
N VAL A 527 -24.30 8.32 -13.06
CA VAL A 527 -24.92 8.88 -11.84
C VAL A 527 -25.61 7.80 -11.01
N LEU A 528 -26.31 6.86 -11.63
CA LEU A 528 -26.96 5.75 -10.93
C LEU A 528 -25.91 4.88 -10.20
N ALA A 529 -24.85 4.50 -10.91
CA ALA A 529 -23.74 3.72 -10.36
C ALA A 529 -23.04 4.46 -9.20
N ALA A 530 -22.72 5.75 -9.37
CA ALA A 530 -22.08 6.56 -8.35
C ALA A 530 -22.97 6.75 -7.11
N THR A 531 -24.26 6.99 -7.33
CA THR A 531 -25.26 7.14 -6.24
C THR A 531 -25.37 5.85 -5.44
N LEU A 532 -25.46 4.70 -6.13
CA LEU A 532 -25.55 3.41 -5.47
C LEU A 532 -24.28 3.08 -4.68
N ALA A 533 -23.10 3.30 -5.27
CA ALA A 533 -21.82 3.10 -4.58
C ALA A 533 -21.69 4.00 -3.34
N ALA A 534 -22.02 5.28 -3.44
CA ALA A 534 -21.97 6.20 -2.31
C ALA A 534 -22.95 5.82 -1.20
N PHE A 535 -24.18 5.42 -1.55
CA PHE A 535 -25.18 4.96 -0.59
C PHE A 535 -24.73 3.71 0.16
N LEU A 536 -24.15 2.73 -0.55
CA LEU A 536 -23.63 1.49 0.05
C LEU A 536 -22.38 1.75 0.91
N GLN A 537 -21.65 2.83 0.65
CA GLN A 537 -20.56 3.31 1.50
C GLN A 537 -21.05 4.06 2.77
N ASN A 538 -22.36 4.09 2.99
CA ASN A 538 -23.02 4.80 4.10
C ASN A 538 -22.89 6.34 4.02
N ILE A 539 -22.77 6.90 2.82
CA ILE A 539 -22.93 8.34 2.64
C ILE A 539 -24.43 8.69 2.71
N SER A 540 -24.76 9.77 3.42
CA SER A 540 -26.16 10.18 3.61
C SER A 540 -26.81 10.56 2.27
N ILE A 541 -28.13 10.39 2.17
CA ILE A 541 -28.88 10.76 0.95
C ILE A 541 -28.75 12.26 0.68
N GLU A 542 -28.67 13.07 1.73
CA GLU A 542 -28.47 14.52 1.68
C GLU A 542 -27.10 14.86 1.07
N ASP A 543 -26.03 14.23 1.52
CA ASP A 543 -24.68 14.46 0.98
C ASP A 543 -24.56 13.96 -0.46
N ILE A 544 -25.20 12.83 -0.77
CA ILE A 544 -25.30 12.34 -2.15
C ILE A 544 -26.01 13.37 -3.02
N ARG A 545 -27.18 13.86 -2.58
CA ARG A 545 -27.94 14.90 -3.31
C ARG A 545 -27.09 16.13 -3.57
N VAL A 546 -26.44 16.67 -2.55
CA VAL A 546 -25.54 17.84 -2.67
C VAL A 546 -24.39 17.54 -3.64
N GLY A 547 -23.76 16.37 -3.54
CA GLY A 547 -22.71 15.93 -4.46
C GLY A 547 -23.18 15.88 -5.90
N LEU A 548 -24.35 15.30 -6.17
CA LEU A 548 -24.95 15.24 -7.50
C LEU A 548 -25.26 16.63 -8.07
N THR A 549 -25.81 17.54 -7.27
CA THR A 549 -26.21 18.89 -7.75
C THR A 549 -25.04 19.86 -7.91
N THR A 550 -23.91 19.60 -7.26
CA THR A 550 -22.71 20.48 -7.29
C THR A 550 -21.59 19.96 -8.20
N PHE A 551 -21.76 18.78 -8.80
CA PHE A 551 -20.83 18.22 -9.77
C PHE A 551 -21.21 18.65 -11.20
N VAL A 552 -20.46 19.60 -11.73
CA VAL A 552 -20.68 20.26 -13.02
C VAL A 552 -19.73 19.68 -14.07
N PRO A 553 -20.19 19.39 -15.30
CA PRO A 553 -19.34 18.91 -16.40
C PRO A 553 -18.41 20.00 -16.96
N SER A 554 -17.49 20.46 -16.12
CA SER A 554 -16.53 21.52 -16.37
C SER A 554 -15.13 20.97 -16.60
N VAL A 555 -14.24 21.80 -17.14
CA VAL A 555 -12.82 21.50 -17.28
C VAL A 555 -12.18 21.13 -15.94
N ALA A 556 -12.62 21.71 -14.82
CA ALA A 556 -12.04 21.43 -13.51
C ALA A 556 -12.48 20.05 -12.98
N GLN A 557 -13.74 19.68 -13.16
CA GLN A 557 -14.35 18.49 -12.53
C GLN A 557 -14.43 17.26 -13.44
N THR A 558 -14.53 17.46 -14.76
CA THR A 558 -14.42 16.39 -15.76
C THR A 558 -13.78 16.91 -17.07
N PRO A 559 -12.46 17.18 -17.10
CA PRO A 559 -11.79 17.64 -18.29
C PRO A 559 -11.98 16.65 -19.43
N GLY A 560 -12.33 17.19 -20.60
CA GLY A 560 -12.55 16.43 -21.83
C GLY A 560 -13.67 15.39 -21.76
N ARG A 561 -14.64 15.54 -20.85
CA ARG A 561 -15.86 14.71 -20.83
C ARG A 561 -17.08 15.63 -20.90
N LEU A 562 -17.69 15.66 -22.08
CA LEU A 562 -18.79 16.53 -22.43
C LEU A 562 -18.60 18.02 -22.06
N ASN A 563 -17.38 18.58 -22.07
CA ASN A 563 -17.24 19.99 -21.71
C ASN A 563 -17.82 20.87 -22.83
N LEU A 564 -18.99 21.47 -22.55
CA LEU A 564 -19.66 22.39 -23.46
C LEU A 564 -19.22 23.81 -23.16
N VAL A 565 -18.61 24.46 -24.14
CA VAL A 565 -18.11 25.83 -24.07
C VAL A 565 -18.89 26.67 -25.08
N GLU A 566 -19.70 27.59 -24.57
CA GLU A 566 -20.34 28.59 -25.39
C GLU A 566 -19.31 29.63 -25.84
N MET A 567 -19.22 29.80 -27.16
CA MET A 567 -18.51 30.90 -27.81
C MET A 567 -19.52 31.99 -28.16
N ASP A 568 -19.04 33.16 -28.61
CA ASP A 568 -19.91 34.29 -28.97
C ASP A 568 -21.05 33.88 -29.94
N ASN A 569 -20.70 33.21 -31.04
CA ASN A 569 -21.65 32.87 -32.09
C ASN A 569 -21.74 31.36 -32.42
N PHE A 570 -21.03 30.47 -31.74
CA PHE A 570 -21.09 29.01 -31.94
C PHE A 570 -20.82 28.26 -30.62
N THR A 571 -20.90 26.93 -30.62
CA THR A 571 -20.66 26.14 -29.41
C THR A 571 -19.60 25.07 -29.66
N VAL A 572 -18.69 24.89 -28.70
CA VAL A 572 -17.67 23.85 -28.72
C VAL A 572 -18.01 22.78 -27.69
N LEU A 573 -17.96 21.51 -28.08
CA LEU A 573 -18.07 20.35 -27.20
C LEU A 573 -16.75 19.60 -27.22
N ILE A 574 -16.08 19.50 -26.08
CA ILE A 574 -14.85 18.71 -25.92
C ILE A 574 -15.21 17.37 -25.26
N ASP A 575 -14.87 16.27 -25.92
CA ASP A 575 -15.12 14.92 -25.41
C ASP A 575 -13.96 13.95 -25.75
N PHE A 576 -14.01 12.73 -25.22
CA PHE A 576 -12.96 11.70 -25.32
C PHE A 576 -13.50 10.36 -25.84
N ALA A 577 -14.65 10.38 -26.51
CA ALA A 577 -15.13 9.24 -27.26
C ALA A 577 -14.07 8.79 -28.29
N HIS A 578 -13.52 7.59 -28.08
CA HIS A 578 -12.42 7.02 -28.86
C HIS A 578 -12.71 5.60 -29.37
N ASN A 579 -13.88 5.06 -29.07
CA ASN A 579 -14.34 3.76 -29.55
C ASN A 579 -15.77 3.88 -30.11
N PRO A 580 -16.23 2.89 -30.91
CA PRO A 580 -17.56 2.92 -31.53
C PRO A 580 -18.70 3.15 -30.54
N ALA A 581 -18.71 2.45 -29.40
CA ALA A 581 -19.77 2.58 -28.40
C ALA A 581 -19.86 4.00 -27.80
N GLY A 582 -18.71 4.64 -27.53
CA GLY A 582 -18.63 6.03 -27.09
C GLY A 582 -19.14 7.00 -28.15
N MET A 583 -18.80 6.76 -29.41
CA MET A 583 -19.28 7.57 -30.55
C MET A 583 -20.80 7.48 -30.74
N GLU A 584 -21.39 6.30 -30.62
CA GLU A 584 -22.84 6.12 -30.69
C GLU A 584 -23.57 6.83 -29.53
N ALA A 585 -23.01 6.74 -28.32
CA ALA A 585 -23.56 7.46 -27.16
C ALA A 585 -23.50 8.98 -27.37
N LEU A 586 -22.39 9.48 -27.92
CA LEU A 586 -22.23 10.88 -28.28
C LEU A 586 -23.17 11.31 -29.42
N GLN A 587 -23.35 10.48 -30.45
CA GLN A 587 -24.29 10.70 -31.55
C GLN A 587 -25.71 10.91 -31.04
N ARG A 588 -26.19 10.02 -30.16
CA ARG A 588 -27.51 10.14 -29.53
C ARG A 588 -27.64 11.41 -28.69
N PHE A 589 -26.56 11.84 -28.03
CA PHE A 589 -26.56 13.08 -27.26
C PHE A 589 -26.62 14.32 -28.16
N ILE A 590 -25.72 14.45 -29.13
CA ILE A 590 -25.66 15.64 -29.98
C ILE A 590 -26.82 15.71 -30.97
N ALA A 591 -27.49 14.60 -31.27
CA ALA A 591 -28.73 14.58 -32.05
C ALA A 591 -29.85 15.43 -31.40
N LYS A 592 -29.82 15.60 -30.08
CA LYS A 592 -30.80 16.41 -29.32
C LYS A 592 -30.51 17.91 -29.37
N PHE A 593 -29.40 18.33 -29.97
CA PHE A 593 -29.06 19.75 -30.12
C PHE A 593 -29.69 20.33 -31.39
N PRO A 594 -30.18 21.58 -31.35
CA PRO A 594 -30.88 22.21 -32.48
C PRO A 594 -29.94 22.60 -33.63
N ASN A 595 -28.62 22.55 -33.43
CA ASN A 595 -27.63 22.96 -34.40
C ASN A 595 -27.73 22.12 -35.68
N LYS A 596 -27.97 22.80 -36.81
CA LYS A 596 -28.06 22.15 -38.14
C LYS A 596 -26.70 21.77 -38.71
N VAL A 597 -25.68 22.57 -38.40
CA VAL A 597 -24.29 22.33 -38.82
C VAL A 597 -23.53 21.77 -37.61
N LYS A 598 -22.91 20.61 -37.80
CA LYS A 598 -22.11 19.93 -36.78
C LYS A 598 -20.78 19.52 -37.41
N THR A 599 -19.68 20.01 -36.86
CA THR A 599 -18.34 19.67 -37.36
C THR A 599 -17.61 18.84 -36.32
N GLY A 600 -17.06 17.70 -36.72
CA GLY A 600 -16.27 16.85 -35.84
C GLY A 600 -14.78 16.98 -36.13
N VAL A 601 -13.97 17.26 -35.11
CA VAL A 601 -12.50 17.10 -35.14
C VAL A 601 -12.19 15.75 -34.52
N ILE A 602 -11.80 14.78 -35.34
CA ILE A 602 -11.67 13.37 -34.94
C ILE A 602 -10.31 12.78 -35.33
N GLY A 603 -9.83 11.82 -34.55
CA GLY A 603 -8.65 11.01 -34.83
C GLY A 603 -8.99 9.53 -34.87
N GLY A 604 -7.98 8.68 -35.07
CA GLY A 604 -8.12 7.22 -35.01
C GLY A 604 -7.12 6.62 -34.04
N THR A 605 -7.60 5.94 -33.01
CA THR A 605 -6.75 5.36 -31.96
C THR A 605 -5.99 4.14 -32.47
N GLY A 606 -4.65 4.20 -32.48
CA GLY A 606 -3.83 3.24 -33.20
C GLY A 606 -3.89 1.80 -32.70
N ASP A 607 -4.14 1.55 -31.42
CA ASP A 607 -4.25 0.21 -30.84
C ASP A 607 -5.68 -0.38 -30.94
N ARG A 608 -6.45 0.00 -31.97
CA ARG A 608 -7.75 -0.60 -32.29
C ARG A 608 -7.63 -1.49 -33.51
N ARG A 609 -8.60 -2.38 -33.75
CA ARG A 609 -8.61 -3.19 -34.99
C ARG A 609 -9.08 -2.33 -36.16
N ASP A 610 -8.75 -2.76 -37.38
CA ASP A 610 -9.15 -2.04 -38.59
C ASP A 610 -10.67 -1.89 -38.68
N ASP A 611 -11.42 -2.96 -38.38
CA ASP A 611 -12.88 -2.95 -38.37
C ASP A 611 -13.46 -1.94 -37.37
N ASP A 612 -12.82 -1.77 -36.21
CA ASP A 612 -13.26 -0.82 -35.19
C ASP A 612 -13.06 0.63 -35.66
N LEU A 613 -11.94 0.91 -36.35
CA LEU A 613 -11.65 2.24 -36.95
C LEU A 613 -12.58 2.55 -38.14
N LEU A 614 -12.87 1.55 -38.97
CA LEU A 614 -13.84 1.67 -40.05
C LEU A 614 -15.23 1.99 -39.48
N LEU A 615 -15.68 1.24 -38.47
CA LEU A 615 -16.96 1.49 -37.80
C LEU A 615 -17.01 2.88 -37.14
N TYR A 616 -15.93 3.30 -36.47
CA TYR A 616 -15.79 4.65 -35.91
C TYR A 616 -16.01 5.73 -36.98
N GLY A 617 -15.39 5.58 -38.16
CA GLY A 617 -15.59 6.47 -39.30
C GLY A 617 -17.04 6.47 -39.83
N ARG A 618 -17.68 5.30 -39.89
CA ARG A 618 -19.09 5.18 -40.30
C ARG A 618 -20.03 5.95 -39.37
N ILE A 619 -19.85 5.83 -38.06
CA ILE A 619 -20.65 6.54 -37.05
C ILE A 619 -20.42 8.05 -37.17
N ALA A 620 -19.17 8.49 -37.34
CA ALA A 620 -18.85 9.91 -37.50
C ALA A 620 -19.55 10.52 -38.74
N ALA A 621 -19.61 9.80 -39.86
CA ALA A 621 -20.28 10.24 -41.08
C ALA A 621 -21.80 10.43 -40.94
N GLN A 622 -22.43 9.70 -40.03
CA GLN A 622 -23.86 9.83 -39.72
C GLN A 622 -24.14 10.97 -38.73
N MET A 623 -23.12 11.39 -37.97
CA MET A 623 -23.25 12.35 -36.88
C MET A 623 -22.92 13.80 -37.29
N PHE A 624 -22.00 13.98 -38.23
CA PHE A 624 -21.46 15.29 -38.60
C PHE A 624 -21.81 15.70 -40.03
N THR A 625 -21.95 17.02 -40.24
CA THR A 625 -22.10 17.62 -41.57
C THR A 625 -20.76 17.96 -42.22
N ASN A 626 -19.71 18.18 -41.41
CA ASN A 626 -18.33 18.32 -41.88
C ASN A 626 -17.40 17.55 -40.93
N ILE A 627 -16.31 17.00 -41.45
CA ILE A 627 -15.34 16.28 -40.63
C ILE A 627 -13.94 16.83 -40.88
N ILE A 628 -13.21 17.03 -39.79
CA ILE A 628 -11.79 17.31 -39.78
C ILE A 628 -11.12 16.07 -39.19
N VAL A 629 -10.32 15.37 -39.99
CA VAL A 629 -9.57 14.20 -39.53
C VAL A 629 -8.13 14.61 -39.26
N ARG A 630 -7.65 14.26 -38.06
CA ARG A 630 -6.29 14.52 -37.61
C ARG A 630 -5.56 13.23 -37.32
N GLU A 631 -4.24 13.33 -37.24
CA GLU A 631 -3.39 12.29 -36.67
C GLU A 631 -3.18 12.55 -35.17
N ASP A 632 -3.26 11.48 -34.37
CA ASP A 632 -3.01 11.51 -32.92
C ASP A 632 -1.51 11.57 -32.64
N ASP A 633 -1.10 12.21 -31.54
CA ASP A 633 0.32 12.30 -31.16
C ASP A 633 0.96 10.91 -30.92
N ASP A 634 0.19 9.98 -30.34
CA ASP A 634 0.61 8.62 -30.04
C ASP A 634 -0.06 7.63 -31.02
N LEU A 635 0.74 7.10 -31.95
CA LEU A 635 0.28 6.15 -32.97
C LEU A 635 0.09 4.73 -32.46
N ARG A 636 0.52 4.44 -31.22
CA ARG A 636 0.35 3.14 -30.54
C ARG A 636 0.75 1.93 -31.37
N GLY A 637 1.85 2.06 -32.11
CA GLY A 637 2.44 1.00 -32.91
C GLY A 637 1.90 0.87 -34.35
N ARG A 638 0.94 1.71 -34.78
CA ARG A 638 0.57 1.81 -36.21
C ARG A 638 1.52 2.73 -36.98
N ALA A 639 1.58 2.53 -38.30
CA ALA A 639 2.34 3.42 -39.16
C ALA A 639 1.64 4.79 -39.31
N PRO A 640 2.40 5.89 -39.49
CA PRO A 640 1.83 7.20 -39.74
C PRO A 640 0.83 7.20 -40.90
N GLY A 641 -0.33 7.82 -40.68
CA GLY A 641 -1.43 7.95 -41.64
C GLY A 641 -2.40 6.77 -41.68
N ASP A 642 -2.07 5.61 -41.14
CA ASP A 642 -2.92 4.41 -41.27
C ASP A 642 -4.25 4.54 -40.53
N SER A 643 -4.23 4.98 -39.27
CA SER A 643 -5.47 5.17 -38.50
C SER A 643 -6.39 6.17 -39.19
N LYS A 644 -5.82 7.28 -39.67
CA LYS A 644 -6.54 8.31 -40.41
C LYS A 644 -7.15 7.75 -41.70
N ARG A 645 -6.39 6.98 -42.48
CA ARG A 645 -6.86 6.33 -43.72
C ARG A 645 -8.08 5.46 -43.46
N LEU A 646 -8.04 4.60 -42.44
CA LEU A 646 -9.15 3.71 -42.08
C LEU A 646 -10.39 4.47 -41.62
N VAL A 647 -10.22 5.51 -40.79
CA VAL A 647 -11.34 6.37 -40.38
C VAL A 647 -11.97 7.06 -41.61
N ILE A 648 -11.17 7.58 -42.54
CA ILE A 648 -11.65 8.20 -43.78
C ILE A 648 -12.38 7.18 -44.66
N GLU A 649 -11.84 5.96 -44.80
CA GLU A 649 -12.48 4.88 -45.56
C GLU A 649 -13.86 4.54 -44.97
N GLY A 650 -13.96 4.43 -43.64
CA GLY A 650 -15.21 4.28 -42.92
C GLY A 650 -16.21 5.40 -43.24
N ILE A 651 -15.76 6.65 -43.21
CA ILE A 651 -16.60 7.82 -43.53
C ILE A 651 -17.13 7.74 -44.97
N ARG A 652 -16.23 7.51 -45.93
CA ARG A 652 -16.55 7.47 -47.37
C ARG A 652 -17.48 6.32 -47.71
N SER A 653 -17.43 5.21 -46.97
CA SER A 653 -18.35 4.08 -47.16
C SER A 653 -19.81 4.42 -46.86
N VAL A 654 -20.08 5.43 -46.03
CA VAL A 654 -21.44 5.91 -45.71
C VAL A 654 -21.83 7.10 -46.55
N ASN A 655 -20.94 8.08 -46.69
CA ASN A 655 -21.18 9.27 -47.49
C ASN A 655 -19.93 9.67 -48.29
N PRO A 656 -19.83 9.24 -49.57
CA PRO A 656 -18.69 9.55 -50.43
C PRO A 656 -18.49 11.05 -50.65
N SER A 657 -19.54 11.86 -50.53
CA SER A 657 -19.53 13.30 -50.79
C SER A 657 -19.29 14.19 -49.55
N LEU A 658 -19.19 13.59 -48.35
CA LEU A 658 -19.06 14.36 -47.11
C LEU A 658 -17.78 15.23 -47.13
N PRO A 659 -17.83 16.52 -46.75
CA PRO A 659 -16.65 17.35 -46.67
C PRO A 659 -15.67 16.83 -45.60
N ILE A 660 -14.45 16.51 -46.02
CA ILE A 660 -13.35 16.09 -45.13
C ILE A 660 -12.17 17.03 -45.31
N ARG A 661 -11.58 17.50 -44.21
CA ARG A 661 -10.27 18.17 -44.19
C ARG A 661 -9.31 17.35 -43.35
N GLU A 662 -8.06 17.26 -43.79
CA GLU A 662 -7.04 16.47 -43.12
C GLU A 662 -5.94 17.36 -42.54
N PHE A 663 -5.45 17.00 -41.36
CA PHE A 663 -4.32 17.63 -40.69
C PHE A 663 -3.33 16.58 -40.17
N SER A 664 -2.06 16.96 -40.06
CA SER A 664 -0.98 16.10 -39.56
C SER A 664 -0.87 16.09 -38.04
N ASN A 665 -1.54 17.01 -37.33
CA ASN A 665 -1.53 17.08 -35.88
C ASN A 665 -2.81 17.71 -35.32
N ALA A 666 -3.08 17.45 -34.03
CA ALA A 666 -4.27 17.97 -33.37
C ALA A 666 -4.31 19.49 -33.18
N PRO A 667 -3.22 20.18 -32.79
CA PRO A 667 -3.25 21.63 -32.61
C PRO A 667 -3.68 22.39 -33.86
N GLU A 668 -3.14 22.03 -35.02
CA GLU A 668 -3.52 22.65 -36.29
C GLU A 668 -4.99 22.38 -36.64
N ALA A 669 -5.45 21.14 -36.46
CA ALA A 669 -6.83 20.75 -36.71
C ALA A 669 -7.83 21.53 -35.83
N ILE A 670 -7.54 21.62 -34.53
CA ILE A 670 -8.38 22.33 -33.54
C ILE A 670 -8.39 23.83 -33.84
N ASN A 671 -7.22 24.45 -34.03
CA ASN A 671 -7.13 25.87 -34.36
C ASN A 671 -7.84 26.19 -35.67
N HIS A 672 -7.69 25.33 -36.68
CA HIS A 672 -8.41 25.49 -37.94
C HIS A 672 -9.93 25.46 -37.72
N ALA A 673 -10.42 24.47 -36.96
CA ALA A 673 -11.84 24.33 -36.68
C ALA A 673 -12.42 25.54 -35.93
N LEU A 674 -11.70 26.03 -34.91
CA LEU A 674 -12.10 27.21 -34.12
C LEU A 674 -12.17 28.48 -34.98
N ASN A 675 -11.17 28.72 -35.82
CA ASN A 675 -11.11 29.91 -36.68
C ASN A 675 -12.14 29.91 -37.82
N HIS A 676 -12.68 28.74 -38.20
CA HIS A 676 -13.60 28.60 -39.34
C HIS A 676 -15.02 28.18 -38.93
N ALA A 677 -15.31 28.11 -37.62
CA ALA A 677 -16.63 27.76 -37.11
C ALA A 677 -17.68 28.80 -37.54
N ARG A 678 -18.84 28.32 -38.01
CA ARG A 678 -19.93 29.17 -38.50
C ARG A 678 -20.87 29.56 -37.35
N LYS A 679 -21.59 30.67 -37.54
CA LYS A 679 -22.64 31.08 -36.60
C LYS A 679 -23.69 29.96 -36.42
N GLY A 680 -23.97 29.60 -35.17
CA GLY A 680 -24.93 28.56 -34.79
C GLY A 680 -24.42 27.13 -34.98
N GLU A 681 -23.13 26.94 -35.27
CA GLU A 681 -22.52 25.62 -35.44
C GLU A 681 -22.23 24.94 -34.09
N LEU A 682 -22.32 23.61 -34.06
CA LEU A 682 -21.78 22.79 -32.98
C LEU A 682 -20.45 22.17 -33.45
N LEU A 683 -19.35 22.65 -32.89
CA LEU A 683 -18.02 22.09 -33.10
C LEU A 683 -17.74 21.03 -32.03
N VAL A 684 -17.51 19.78 -32.42
CA VAL A 684 -17.20 18.68 -31.51
C VAL A 684 -15.74 18.29 -31.67
N ILE A 685 -14.96 18.41 -30.59
CA ILE A 685 -13.55 18.07 -30.54
C ILE A 685 -13.38 16.77 -29.76
N LEU A 686 -12.96 15.71 -30.44
CA LEU A 686 -12.59 14.44 -29.82
C LEU A 686 -11.08 14.47 -29.53
N ALA A 687 -10.77 14.75 -28.27
CA ALA A 687 -9.43 15.06 -27.80
C ALA A 687 -8.57 13.79 -27.71
N ASP A 688 -7.37 13.82 -28.30
CA ASP A 688 -6.30 12.84 -28.02
C ASP A 688 -5.60 13.18 -26.71
N ASN A 689 -5.30 14.46 -26.54
CA ASN A 689 -4.77 15.07 -25.34
C ASN A 689 -5.80 16.08 -24.83
N VAL A 690 -6.44 15.71 -23.72
CA VAL A 690 -7.51 16.49 -23.10
C VAL A 690 -6.99 17.86 -22.66
N SER A 691 -5.89 17.93 -21.92
CA SER A 691 -5.33 19.17 -21.39
C SER A 691 -5.02 20.17 -22.50
N ARG A 692 -4.39 19.71 -23.58
CA ARG A 692 -4.06 20.54 -24.75
C ARG A 692 -5.31 21.06 -25.46
N SER A 693 -6.30 20.19 -25.68
CA SER A 693 -7.53 20.56 -26.37
C SER A 693 -8.30 21.62 -25.57
N VAL A 694 -8.40 21.43 -24.26
CA VAL A 694 -8.98 22.40 -23.32
C VAL A 694 -8.24 23.72 -23.36
N GLU A 695 -6.90 23.71 -23.33
CA GLU A 695 -6.08 24.93 -23.36
C GLU A 695 -6.29 25.72 -24.64
N LEU A 696 -6.29 25.08 -25.81
CA LEU A 696 -6.51 25.73 -27.10
C LEU A 696 -7.90 26.37 -27.18
N VAL A 697 -8.94 25.66 -26.75
CA VAL A 697 -10.33 26.17 -26.76
C VAL A 697 -10.47 27.34 -25.77
N SER A 698 -9.86 27.26 -24.60
CA SER A 698 -9.91 28.31 -23.57
C SER A 698 -9.19 29.58 -24.04
N LYS A 699 -7.97 29.45 -24.59
CA LYS A 699 -7.22 30.58 -25.18
C LYS A 699 -7.99 31.25 -26.31
N PHE A 700 -8.63 30.47 -27.18
CA PHE A 700 -9.45 31.02 -28.26
C PHE A 700 -10.66 31.81 -27.72
N ARG A 701 -11.32 31.28 -26.69
CA ARG A 701 -12.44 31.98 -26.04
C ARG A 701 -12.01 33.31 -25.40
N GLU A 702 -10.87 33.34 -24.73
CA GLU A 702 -10.30 34.55 -24.14
C GLU A 702 -9.98 35.61 -25.20
N GLN A 703 -9.53 35.20 -26.39
CA GLN A 703 -9.29 36.10 -27.52
C GLN A 703 -10.58 36.70 -28.09
N LEU A 704 -11.70 35.95 -28.09
CA LEU A 704 -13.00 36.43 -28.57
C LEU A 704 -13.66 37.44 -27.61
N ALA A 705 -13.40 37.31 -26.31
CA ALA A 705 -14.00 38.15 -25.28
C ALA A 705 -12.91 38.73 -24.36
N PRO A 706 -12.06 39.66 -24.85
CA PRO A 706 -11.03 40.27 -24.02
C PRO A 706 -11.67 41.06 -22.90
N VAL A 707 -11.49 40.60 -21.66
CA VAL A 707 -11.94 41.33 -20.47
C VAL A 707 -11.08 42.59 -20.34
N LYS A 708 -11.63 43.74 -20.74
CA LYS A 708 -11.03 45.04 -20.42
C LYS A 708 -11.41 45.38 -18.98
N VAL A 709 -10.56 45.01 -18.03
CA VAL A 709 -10.66 45.54 -16.66
C VAL A 709 -10.19 46.99 -16.72
N VAL A 710 -11.11 47.95 -16.66
CA VAL A 710 -10.73 49.37 -16.51
C VAL A 710 -10.44 49.65 -15.03
N HIS A 711 -9.59 50.64 -14.77
CA HIS A 711 -9.13 50.97 -13.40
C HIS A 711 -10.31 51.23 -12.44
N GLU A 712 -11.42 51.75 -12.94
CA GLU A 712 -12.64 52.07 -12.18
C GLU A 712 -13.40 50.80 -11.71
N ASP A 713 -13.16 49.64 -12.33
CA ASP A 713 -13.83 48.37 -12.01
C ASP A 713 -13.14 47.55 -10.89
N ILE A 714 -12.06 48.06 -10.30
CA ILE A 714 -11.28 47.36 -9.26
C ILE A 714 -11.68 47.91 -7.86
N PRO A 715 -12.60 47.25 -7.12
CA PRO A 715 -13.21 47.80 -5.90
C PRO A 715 -12.26 47.95 -4.70
N ASN A 716 -11.03 47.43 -4.78
CA ASN A 716 -10.06 47.40 -3.68
C ASN A 716 -8.77 48.20 -3.97
N GLN A 717 -8.84 49.20 -4.85
CA GLN A 717 -7.73 50.12 -5.10
C GLN A 717 -8.09 51.54 -4.66
N ASN A 718 -8.02 51.76 -3.34
CA ASN A 718 -7.76 53.06 -2.72
C ASN A 718 -6.47 52.96 -1.92
#